data_AF-A0A538RB24-F1
#
_entry.id   AF-A0A538RB24-F1
#
_cell.length_a   1.000
_cell.length_b   1.000
_cell.length_c   1.000
_cell.angle_alpha   90.00
_cell.angle_beta   90.00
_cell.angle_gamma   90.00
#
_symmetry.space_group_name_H-M   'P 1'
#
loop_
_entity.id
_entity.type
_entity.pdbx_description
1 polymer ?
#
loop_
_entity_poly.entity_id
_entity_poly.type
_entity_poly.pdbx_seq_one_letter_code
_entity_poly.pdbx_strand_id
1 'polypeptide(L)'
;MERGPAPAGSSRIRAGDASWTGTAILSARIVAMLSRARRTARALVALAVVAQIAWPAAPVQAQAWHDAYIKGLEHMDGKRWAEAVQAFDDALAANPQENKSARLYGMRYGYFPHRDKGIALYHLSRYDEAIPELEESIRQGATAEATKHLDLAKKHQPAVATAGVFRGTWWDFYERGLKYSDAGAWKAAVQDFQAARTQREKEDRSARTYGVAFVEYFPVRELGIALYQEGQYKAAVEALEKSLAGHPTAKAAYYYNLARAALLRQTAADTRPPRITIEAPADGLLTNALALEVRGTAESKNQVAVVEINGESQLIDAATATRPFTQVAELSPGANVIRVRARDLVGQETVASVNVVVDREGPVVVIERAARTPSGQIRLEGTVSDNVRLGPLQVNGRPASVSAGMESTFSVDVPATATAFQIEAADAVGNVTRVRIPIPAALRQGRRPDWEIVPVAWRRQILPSFLQGRPGLALEMETPPAEVQQESVSIAGIVSASAGLKELKVNGQSQQIPASAAGKPFAFSYGVPLAEGANTITVIASDQSGKTETRTFTVVRKVDEIARAGSRLAVAVLPFNHKGQPTTMYAAAFEAITDAMVNQRRFKVVSRDQLETILREQKLSATQLVDPTTAIRIGKLVAAEATLVVTVNESPKSVEAYAQLISTETSTVLASKDVFDPEKAPGSARTKMAELAAKMKQDYPLVEGVVMMVANKRVVVGIGSPKNVRPDMKVIVYLEGPPLIDPTTKEVLDRPIETLGEGTLKEIKEKISYCDVRDPAKIEAGLAQKKLLKVITK
;
A
#
# COMPACT_ATOMS: atom_id res chain seq x y z
N MET A 1 31.45 43.45 -33.32
CA MET A 1 31.00 44.06 -34.59
C MET A 1 31.63 43.27 -35.71
N GLU A 2 30.90 42.94 -36.78
CA GLU A 2 31.41 42.37 -38.05
C GLU A 2 32.10 40.97 -37.94
N ARG A 3 32.10 40.05 -38.92
CA ARG A 3 31.47 39.89 -40.26
C ARG A 3 30.95 38.42 -40.40
N GLY A 4 30.18 38.10 -41.45
CA GLY A 4 29.63 36.75 -41.76
C GLY A 4 30.64 35.75 -42.39
N PRO A 5 30.28 34.86 -43.36
CA PRO A 5 29.03 34.82 -44.16
C PRO A 5 28.43 33.44 -44.58
N ALA A 6 27.22 33.47 -45.17
CA ALA A 6 26.73 32.62 -46.29
C ALA A 6 26.47 31.07 -46.07
N PRO A 7 25.92 30.32 -47.06
CA PRO A 7 24.55 30.50 -47.60
C PRO A 7 23.75 29.19 -47.95
N ALA A 8 22.42 29.35 -48.17
CA ALA A 8 21.52 28.58 -49.07
C ALA A 8 21.36 27.04 -48.90
N GLY A 9 20.23 26.41 -49.24
CA GLY A 9 18.92 26.87 -49.74
C GLY A 9 18.00 25.65 -49.98
N SER A 10 16.71 25.75 -50.37
CA SER A 10 15.88 26.92 -50.71
C SER A 10 14.45 26.72 -50.10
N SER A 11 13.25 27.02 -50.63
CA SER A 11 12.75 27.39 -51.97
C SER A 11 11.80 28.61 -51.93
N ARG A 12 10.56 28.53 -52.47
CA ARG A 12 9.57 29.63 -52.64
C ARG A 12 8.14 29.06 -52.58
N ILE A 13 7.05 29.73 -52.14
CA ILE A 13 6.60 31.14 -52.08
C ILE A 13 6.00 31.71 -53.39
N ARG A 14 4.65 31.82 -53.43
CA ARG A 14 3.73 32.77 -54.15
C ARG A 14 2.32 32.12 -54.26
N ALA A 15 1.18 32.79 -54.46
CA ALA A 15 0.77 34.22 -54.43
C ALA A 15 -0.72 34.28 -53.94
N GLY A 16 -1.25 35.41 -53.46
CA GLY A 16 -2.08 36.35 -54.25
C GLY A 16 -3.59 36.17 -53.91
N ASP A 17 -4.52 37.12 -54.10
CA ASP A 17 -4.44 38.56 -54.42
C ASP A 17 -5.76 39.26 -53.97
N ALA A 18 -5.88 40.59 -54.11
CA ALA A 18 -7.07 41.35 -53.66
C ALA A 18 -7.54 42.47 -54.63
N SER A 19 -8.82 42.46 -55.00
CA SER A 19 -9.61 43.56 -55.62
C SER A 19 -11.11 43.18 -55.58
N TRP A 20 -12.11 44.06 -55.34
CA TRP A 20 -12.58 45.20 -56.17
C TRP A 20 -12.91 44.78 -57.61
N THR A 21 -14.06 45.06 -58.23
CA THR A 21 -15.04 46.19 -58.20
C THR A 21 -16.51 45.68 -58.37
N GLY A 22 -17.61 46.45 -58.45
CA GLY A 22 -17.91 47.88 -58.24
C GLY A 22 -19.05 48.41 -59.16
N THR A 23 -20.01 49.19 -58.62
CA THR A 23 -21.13 49.93 -59.32
C THR A 23 -22.19 49.10 -60.08
N ALA A 24 -23.45 49.55 -60.30
CA ALA A 24 -24.36 50.50 -59.60
C ALA A 24 -25.79 50.44 -60.23
N ILE A 25 -26.83 50.95 -59.53
CA ILE A 25 -27.91 51.89 -60.00
C ILE A 25 -29.14 51.88 -59.04
N LEU A 26 -29.97 52.94 -59.09
CA LEU A 26 -30.94 53.40 -58.09
C LEU A 26 -32.37 52.84 -58.20
N SER A 27 -33.07 52.75 -57.05
CA SER A 27 -34.40 53.37 -56.78
C SER A 27 -34.67 53.27 -55.25
N ALA A 28 -34.84 54.35 -54.46
CA ALA A 28 -35.85 55.42 -54.42
C ALA A 28 -37.20 55.00 -53.78
N ARG A 29 -37.80 55.71 -52.80
CA ARG A 29 -37.40 56.93 -52.05
C ARG A 29 -38.07 57.00 -50.64
N ILE A 30 -37.45 57.80 -49.76
CA ILE A 30 -37.75 58.12 -48.35
C ILE A 30 -39.04 58.97 -48.14
N VAL A 31 -39.70 58.85 -46.97
CA VAL A 31 -40.34 59.89 -46.09
C VAL A 31 -41.03 59.20 -44.89
N ALA A 32 -41.16 59.70 -43.65
CA ALA A 32 -40.34 60.57 -42.77
C ALA A 32 -40.93 60.55 -41.31
N MET A 33 -40.11 60.85 -40.29
CA MET A 33 -40.45 61.44 -38.95
C MET A 33 -41.48 60.76 -38.01
N LEU A 34 -41.17 60.46 -36.73
CA LEU A 34 -41.08 61.35 -35.53
C LEU A 34 -42.41 62.05 -35.17
N SER A 35 -42.87 62.11 -33.91
CA SER A 35 -42.08 62.26 -32.67
C SER A 35 -42.71 61.62 -31.39
N ARG A 36 -42.25 61.99 -30.18
CA ARG A 36 -42.44 61.26 -28.90
C ARG A 36 -43.44 61.91 -27.93
N ALA A 37 -44.26 61.11 -27.22
CA ALA A 37 -44.83 61.49 -25.90
C ALA A 37 -45.17 60.29 -24.98
N ARG A 38 -44.23 59.94 -24.08
CA ARG A 38 -44.32 59.18 -22.81
C ARG A 38 -45.70 58.66 -22.29
N ARG A 39 -45.84 57.33 -22.05
CA ARG A 39 -46.17 56.63 -20.75
C ARG A 39 -46.92 55.27 -20.88
N THR A 40 -46.37 54.25 -20.20
CA THR A 40 -47.00 53.09 -19.51
C THR A 40 -48.34 52.43 -19.95
N ALA A 41 -48.23 51.16 -20.35
CA ALA A 41 -48.94 49.97 -19.83
C ALA A 41 -50.41 49.58 -20.21
N ARG A 42 -50.53 48.29 -20.62
CA ARG A 42 -51.64 47.30 -20.45
C ARG A 42 -52.89 47.32 -21.36
N ALA A 43 -53.57 46.14 -21.31
CA ALA A 43 -54.77 45.65 -22.03
C ALA A 43 -54.57 45.31 -23.54
N LEU A 44 -55.00 44.18 -24.12
CA LEU A 44 -56.08 43.16 -23.94
C LEU A 44 -57.41 43.46 -24.64
N VAL A 45 -58.09 42.36 -25.07
CA VAL A 45 -59.44 42.27 -25.70
C VAL A 45 -59.46 42.73 -27.18
N ALA A 46 -60.20 42.13 -28.15
CA ALA A 46 -60.70 40.77 -28.47
C ALA A 46 -61.27 40.82 -29.95
N LEU A 47 -62.15 39.99 -30.55
CA LEU A 47 -62.95 38.77 -30.23
C LEU A 47 -63.49 38.14 -31.56
N ALA A 48 -63.64 36.79 -31.65
CA ALA A 48 -64.74 36.03 -32.34
C ALA A 48 -65.09 36.22 -33.86
N VAL A 49 -65.75 35.29 -34.61
CA VAL A 49 -66.13 33.84 -34.51
C VAL A 49 -66.57 33.29 -35.91
N VAL A 50 -66.84 31.97 -36.00
CA VAL A 50 -67.44 31.13 -37.09
C VAL A 50 -66.39 30.28 -37.84
N ALA A 51 -66.07 29.05 -37.41
CA ALA A 51 -66.75 27.75 -37.66
C ALA A 51 -66.47 27.16 -39.07
N GLN A 52 -66.37 25.84 -39.31
CA GLN A 52 -67.09 24.71 -38.71
C GLN A 52 -66.27 23.38 -38.64
N ILE A 53 -66.78 22.44 -37.82
CA ILE A 53 -66.65 20.96 -37.87
C ILE A 53 -65.24 20.36 -38.01
N ALA A 54 -64.67 19.96 -36.85
CA ALA A 54 -64.05 18.65 -36.66
C ALA A 54 -64.16 18.27 -35.18
N TRP A 55 -64.68 17.09 -34.86
CA TRP A 55 -64.82 16.61 -33.47
C TRP A 55 -63.95 15.36 -33.26
N PRO A 56 -62.64 15.51 -32.98
CA PRO A 56 -61.85 14.40 -32.46
C PRO A 56 -62.37 14.03 -31.08
N ALA A 57 -62.49 12.72 -30.80
CA ALA A 57 -62.81 12.27 -29.44
C ALA A 57 -61.73 12.73 -28.45
N ALA A 58 -62.14 13.09 -27.24
CA ALA A 58 -61.18 13.30 -26.15
C ALA A 58 -60.41 11.98 -25.91
N PRO A 59 -59.09 12.01 -25.67
CA PRO A 59 -58.30 10.80 -25.54
C PRO A 59 -58.74 9.97 -24.32
N VAL A 60 -58.96 8.67 -24.54
CA VAL A 60 -59.41 7.68 -23.54
C VAL A 60 -58.58 7.70 -22.25
N GLN A 61 -57.32 8.12 -22.35
CA GLN A 61 -56.37 8.27 -21.24
C GLN A 61 -56.82 9.27 -20.15
N ALA A 62 -57.78 10.17 -20.45
CA ALA A 62 -58.30 11.15 -19.50
C ALA A 62 -59.19 10.55 -18.37
N GLN A 63 -59.64 9.30 -18.49
CA GLN A 63 -60.48 8.62 -17.49
C GLN A 63 -59.78 7.48 -16.74
N ALA A 64 -58.61 7.01 -17.18
CA ALA A 64 -57.96 5.82 -16.61
C ALA A 64 -57.63 5.94 -15.10
N TRP A 65 -57.23 7.14 -14.64
CA TRP A 65 -57.02 7.42 -13.21
C TRP A 65 -58.32 7.42 -12.39
N HIS A 66 -59.45 7.75 -13.02
CA HIS A 66 -60.76 7.89 -12.36
C HIS A 66 -61.34 6.51 -12.05
N ASP A 67 -61.38 5.63 -13.05
CA ASP A 67 -61.85 4.24 -12.87
C ASP A 67 -60.97 3.47 -11.88
N ALA A 68 -59.64 3.63 -11.96
CA ALA A 68 -58.69 3.02 -11.03
C ALA A 68 -58.90 3.50 -9.58
N TYR A 69 -59.10 4.81 -9.37
CA TYR A 69 -59.32 5.37 -8.03
C TYR A 69 -60.71 5.07 -7.47
N ILE A 70 -61.77 5.03 -8.30
CA ILE A 70 -63.10 4.53 -7.90
C ILE A 70 -62.96 3.09 -7.40
N LYS A 71 -62.31 2.21 -8.18
CA LYS A 71 -62.04 0.83 -7.80
C LYS A 71 -61.23 0.73 -6.50
N GLY A 72 -60.23 1.59 -6.31
CA GLY A 72 -59.47 1.70 -5.05
C GLY A 72 -60.35 2.07 -3.85
N LEU A 73 -61.27 3.02 -4.00
CA LEU A 73 -62.26 3.37 -2.98
C LEU A 73 -63.24 2.21 -2.71
N GLU A 74 -63.69 1.46 -3.72
CA GLU A 74 -64.55 0.27 -3.54
C GLU A 74 -63.82 -0.89 -2.83
N HIS A 75 -62.52 -1.06 -3.08
CA HIS A 75 -61.70 -1.97 -2.30
C HIS A 75 -61.55 -1.47 -0.86
N MET A 76 -61.33 -0.17 -0.65
CA MET A 76 -61.16 0.43 0.68
C MET A 76 -62.44 0.37 1.54
N ASP A 77 -63.61 0.71 0.97
CA ASP A 77 -64.93 0.54 1.61
C ASP A 77 -65.18 -0.93 1.98
N GLY A 78 -64.78 -1.85 1.10
CA GLY A 78 -64.83 -3.30 1.31
C GLY A 78 -63.74 -3.87 2.23
N LYS A 79 -62.87 -3.02 2.84
CA LYS A 79 -61.72 -3.41 3.67
C LYS A 79 -60.71 -4.35 3.00
N ARG A 80 -60.69 -4.36 1.66
CA ARG A 80 -59.75 -5.08 0.79
C ARG A 80 -58.49 -4.24 0.58
N TRP A 81 -57.76 -4.01 1.68
CA TRP A 81 -56.72 -2.98 1.74
C TRP A 81 -55.55 -3.22 0.76
N ALA A 82 -55.19 -4.47 0.49
CA ALA A 82 -54.08 -4.79 -0.43
C ALA A 82 -54.46 -4.45 -1.88
N GLU A 83 -55.67 -4.81 -2.30
CA GLU A 83 -56.20 -4.50 -3.62
C GLU A 83 -56.53 -3.01 -3.77
N ALA A 84 -56.90 -2.33 -2.67
CA ALA A 84 -57.04 -0.87 -2.63
C ALA A 84 -55.71 -0.17 -2.92
N VAL A 85 -54.62 -0.57 -2.25
CA VAL A 85 -53.27 -0.05 -2.51
C VAL A 85 -52.89 -0.22 -3.98
N GLN A 86 -53.05 -1.41 -4.56
CA GLN A 86 -52.75 -1.63 -5.98
C GLN A 86 -53.58 -0.72 -6.90
N ALA A 87 -54.88 -0.59 -6.67
CA ALA A 87 -55.74 0.27 -7.49
C ALA A 87 -55.43 1.77 -7.31
N PHE A 88 -54.91 2.19 -6.15
CA PHE A 88 -54.39 3.54 -5.96
C PHE A 88 -53.01 3.74 -6.60
N ASP A 89 -52.15 2.73 -6.65
CA ASP A 89 -50.90 2.76 -7.43
C ASP A 89 -51.19 2.87 -8.94
N ASP A 90 -52.17 2.11 -9.45
CA ASP A 90 -52.67 2.22 -10.83
C ASP A 90 -53.18 3.65 -11.12
N ALA A 91 -53.88 4.27 -10.16
CA ALA A 91 -54.38 5.64 -10.29
C ALA A 91 -53.26 6.70 -10.25
N LEU A 92 -52.29 6.56 -9.33
CA LEU A 92 -51.13 7.45 -9.23
C LEU A 92 -50.26 7.43 -10.49
N ALA A 93 -50.08 6.26 -11.11
CA ALA A 93 -49.38 6.11 -12.37
C ALA A 93 -50.07 6.85 -13.53
N ALA A 94 -51.39 7.03 -13.47
CA ALA A 94 -52.17 7.75 -14.48
C ALA A 94 -52.38 9.24 -14.15
N ASN A 95 -52.47 9.62 -12.86
CA ASN A 95 -52.50 11.01 -12.39
C ASN A 95 -51.96 11.13 -10.95
N PRO A 96 -50.73 11.65 -10.73
CA PRO A 96 -50.13 11.81 -9.41
C PRO A 96 -50.48 13.14 -8.71
N GLN A 97 -51.51 13.86 -9.16
CA GLN A 97 -51.91 15.17 -8.59
C GLN A 97 -53.28 15.11 -7.92
N GLU A 98 -53.31 15.24 -6.59
CA GLU A 98 -54.52 15.30 -5.78
C GLU A 98 -55.36 16.55 -6.13
N ASN A 99 -56.67 16.39 -6.19
CA ASN A 99 -57.60 17.46 -6.57
C ASN A 99 -58.90 17.38 -5.77
N LYS A 100 -58.99 18.21 -4.73
CA LYS A 100 -60.16 18.36 -3.85
C LYS A 100 -61.48 18.71 -4.58
N SER A 101 -61.41 19.25 -5.80
CA SER A 101 -62.56 19.64 -6.61
C SER A 101 -62.91 18.63 -7.71
N ALA A 102 -62.17 17.52 -7.81
CA ALA A 102 -62.50 16.46 -8.77
C ALA A 102 -63.87 15.84 -8.44
N ARG A 103 -64.69 15.61 -9.48
CA ARG A 103 -65.99 14.94 -9.35
C ARG A 103 -65.82 13.46 -9.67
N LEU A 104 -66.13 12.61 -8.70
CA LEU A 104 -66.01 11.16 -8.83
C LEU A 104 -67.31 10.59 -9.42
N TYR A 105 -68.19 10.07 -8.56
CA TYR A 105 -69.53 9.61 -8.91
C TYR A 105 -70.52 9.93 -7.79
N GLY A 106 -71.78 10.14 -8.14
CA GLY A 106 -72.86 10.47 -7.20
C GLY A 106 -72.54 11.71 -6.34
N MET A 107 -72.46 11.51 -5.03
CA MET A 107 -72.17 12.52 -4.00
C MET A 107 -70.69 12.53 -3.55
N ARG A 108 -69.82 11.67 -4.09
CA ARG A 108 -68.38 11.66 -3.73
C ARG A 108 -67.59 12.68 -4.56
N TYR A 109 -66.76 13.46 -3.86
CA TYR A 109 -65.90 14.51 -4.41
C TYR A 109 -64.50 14.41 -3.84
N GLY A 110 -63.52 14.85 -4.63
CA GLY A 110 -62.12 14.94 -4.27
C GLY A 110 -61.31 13.69 -4.61
N TYR A 111 -60.26 13.90 -5.40
CA TYR A 111 -59.27 12.88 -5.78
C TYR A 111 -58.07 13.01 -4.84
N PHE A 112 -57.86 12.01 -3.98
CA PHE A 112 -56.82 11.99 -2.95
C PHE A 112 -56.12 10.61 -2.86
N PRO A 113 -55.52 10.12 -3.95
CA PRO A 113 -54.90 8.79 -4.01
C PRO A 113 -53.77 8.60 -3.00
N HIS A 114 -52.95 9.63 -2.71
CA HIS A 114 -51.86 9.52 -1.74
C HIS A 114 -52.42 9.38 -0.32
N ARG A 115 -53.48 10.13 0.02
CA ARG A 115 -54.19 9.97 1.30
C ARG A 115 -54.74 8.55 1.45
N ASP A 116 -55.51 8.10 0.47
CA ASP A 116 -56.30 6.87 0.61
C ASP A 116 -55.43 5.61 0.49
N LYS A 117 -54.36 5.65 -0.32
CA LYS A 117 -53.27 4.66 -0.29
C LYS A 117 -52.59 4.64 1.08
N GLY A 118 -52.27 5.81 1.63
CA GLY A 118 -51.69 5.93 2.97
C GLY A 118 -52.55 5.31 4.08
N ILE A 119 -53.88 5.53 4.04
CA ILE A 119 -54.84 4.93 4.96
C ILE A 119 -54.91 3.40 4.78
N ALA A 120 -54.95 2.91 3.55
CA ALA A 120 -54.96 1.47 3.27
C ALA A 120 -53.65 0.78 3.71
N LEU A 121 -52.49 1.43 3.52
CA LEU A 121 -51.19 0.96 4.01
C LEU A 121 -51.13 0.93 5.55
N TYR A 122 -51.69 1.94 6.23
CA TYR A 122 -51.82 1.94 7.69
C TYR A 122 -52.64 0.74 8.19
N HIS A 123 -53.75 0.40 7.53
CA HIS A 123 -54.57 -0.76 7.87
C HIS A 123 -53.93 -2.13 7.53
N LEU A 124 -52.93 -2.16 6.64
CA LEU A 124 -52.05 -3.31 6.39
C LEU A 124 -50.86 -3.39 7.38
N SER A 125 -50.77 -2.49 8.36
CA SER A 125 -49.59 -2.29 9.22
C SER A 125 -48.30 -1.98 8.45
N ARG A 126 -48.40 -1.51 7.19
CA ARG A 126 -47.28 -1.07 6.34
C ARG A 126 -46.91 0.39 6.65
N TYR A 127 -46.68 0.69 7.93
CA TYR A 127 -46.57 2.07 8.45
C TYR A 127 -45.48 2.90 7.76
N ASP A 128 -44.32 2.31 7.47
CA ASP A 128 -43.21 2.99 6.79
C ASP A 128 -43.50 3.39 5.33
N GLU A 129 -44.55 2.82 4.73
CA GLU A 129 -45.04 3.18 3.40
C GLU A 129 -46.25 4.12 3.51
N ALA A 130 -47.08 3.95 4.54
CA ALA A 130 -48.18 4.87 4.83
C ALA A 130 -47.68 6.30 5.09
N ILE A 131 -46.61 6.47 5.87
CA ILE A 131 -46.04 7.77 6.25
C ILE A 131 -45.70 8.67 5.05
N PRO A 132 -44.85 8.27 4.08
CA PRO A 132 -44.49 9.13 2.95
C PRO A 132 -45.67 9.45 2.02
N GLU A 133 -46.63 8.55 1.86
CA GLU A 133 -47.86 8.80 1.09
C GLU A 133 -48.75 9.85 1.78
N LEU A 134 -48.92 9.73 3.10
CA LEU A 134 -49.69 10.71 3.89
C LEU A 134 -48.99 12.09 3.93
N GLU A 135 -47.65 12.12 3.95
CA GLU A 135 -46.87 13.36 3.85
C GLU A 135 -46.93 14.00 2.46
N GLU A 136 -46.99 13.21 1.37
CA GLU A 136 -47.25 13.71 0.01
C GLU A 136 -48.67 14.30 -0.09
N SER A 137 -49.71 13.62 0.38
CA SER A 137 -51.06 14.20 0.41
C SER A 137 -51.12 15.53 1.18
N ILE A 138 -50.43 15.62 2.33
CA ILE A 138 -50.35 16.88 3.10
C ILE A 138 -49.60 17.98 2.33
N ARG A 139 -48.56 17.61 1.58
CA ARG A 139 -47.78 18.53 0.71
C ARG A 139 -48.58 19.00 -0.51
N GLN A 140 -49.45 18.18 -1.10
CA GLN A 140 -50.33 18.59 -2.21
C GLN A 140 -51.57 19.35 -1.74
N GLY A 141 -52.12 19.00 -0.58
CA GLY A 141 -53.24 19.72 0.01
C GLY A 141 -53.79 19.08 1.30
N ALA A 142 -53.18 19.44 2.44
CA ALA A 142 -53.55 19.01 3.80
C ALA A 142 -55.05 18.70 4.01
N THR A 143 -55.34 17.41 4.22
CA THR A 143 -56.64 16.93 4.69
C THR A 143 -56.54 16.43 6.13
N ALA A 144 -57.58 16.65 6.94
CA ALA A 144 -57.57 16.28 8.36
C ALA A 144 -57.37 14.76 8.58
N GLU A 145 -57.88 13.92 7.67
CA GLU A 145 -57.69 12.48 7.72
C GLU A 145 -56.27 12.04 7.33
N ALA A 146 -55.58 12.76 6.43
CA ALA A 146 -54.16 12.51 6.15
C ALA A 146 -53.30 12.79 7.40
N THR A 147 -53.49 13.96 8.04
CA THR A 147 -52.76 14.31 9.27
C THR A 147 -53.03 13.33 10.40
N LYS A 148 -54.31 12.97 10.62
CA LYS A 148 -54.72 12.00 11.64
C LYS A 148 -54.08 10.63 11.43
N HIS A 149 -54.06 10.11 10.20
CA HIS A 149 -53.44 8.82 9.92
C HIS A 149 -51.90 8.90 9.93
N LEU A 150 -51.32 10.05 9.62
CA LEU A 150 -49.87 10.27 9.74
C LEU A 150 -49.43 10.23 11.21
N ASP A 151 -50.18 10.89 12.10
CA ASP A 151 -49.96 10.86 13.55
C ASP A 151 -50.19 9.46 14.17
N LEU A 152 -51.08 8.66 13.57
CA LEU A 152 -51.27 7.26 13.96
C LEU A 152 -50.12 6.37 13.46
N ALA A 153 -49.75 6.46 12.18
CA ALA A 153 -48.65 5.68 11.60
C ALA A 153 -47.30 5.99 12.27
N LYS A 154 -47.03 7.26 12.60
CA LYS A 154 -45.80 7.66 13.31
C LYS A 154 -45.69 7.12 14.72
N LYS A 155 -46.79 6.75 15.39
CA LYS A 155 -46.75 6.04 16.69
C LYS A 155 -46.29 4.59 16.57
N HIS A 156 -46.28 4.04 15.36
CA HIS A 156 -45.78 2.69 15.07
C HIS A 156 -44.36 2.66 14.50
N GLN A 157 -43.72 3.81 14.25
CA GLN A 157 -42.28 3.84 14.00
C GLN A 157 -41.52 3.40 15.27
N PRO A 158 -40.39 2.68 15.14
CA PRO A 158 -39.58 2.31 16.29
C PRO A 158 -39.11 3.56 17.04
N ALA A 159 -39.34 3.64 18.35
CA ALA A 159 -38.89 4.78 19.14
C ALA A 159 -37.41 4.63 19.51
N VAL A 160 -36.55 5.52 19.02
CA VAL A 160 -35.13 5.59 19.40
C VAL A 160 -34.81 6.89 20.15
N ALA A 161 -33.99 6.79 21.19
CA ALA A 161 -33.62 7.94 22.03
C ALA A 161 -32.47 8.75 21.41
N THR A 162 -32.74 10.01 21.07
CA THR A 162 -31.74 11.04 20.75
C THR A 162 -31.27 11.76 22.01
N ALA A 163 -30.04 12.30 22.00
CA ALA A 163 -29.43 13.01 23.12
C ALA A 163 -30.05 14.40 23.40
N GLY A 164 -30.92 14.89 22.51
CA GLY A 164 -31.64 16.15 22.65
C GLY A 164 -32.99 16.16 21.95
N VAL A 165 -33.70 17.28 22.10
CA VAL A 165 -34.99 17.54 21.44
C VAL A 165 -34.77 17.63 19.93
N PHE A 166 -35.41 16.75 19.17
CA PHE A 166 -35.40 16.75 17.71
C PHE A 166 -36.00 18.05 17.14
N ARG A 167 -35.23 18.81 16.36
CA ARG A 167 -35.64 20.09 15.76
C ARG A 167 -35.74 20.05 14.23
N GLY A 168 -35.59 18.88 13.62
CA GLY A 168 -35.65 18.71 12.17
C GLY A 168 -34.44 19.28 11.42
N THR A 169 -33.30 19.47 12.09
CA THR A 169 -32.05 19.89 11.45
C THR A 169 -31.26 18.69 10.93
N TRP A 170 -30.32 18.92 10.01
CA TRP A 170 -29.52 17.85 9.39
C TRP A 170 -28.78 16.96 10.40
N TRP A 171 -28.35 17.51 11.54
CA TRP A 171 -27.67 16.72 12.57
C TRP A 171 -28.66 15.95 13.45
N ASP A 172 -29.87 16.47 13.70
CA ASP A 172 -30.90 15.71 14.44
C ASP A 172 -31.35 14.48 13.62
N PHE A 173 -31.56 14.67 12.31
CA PHE A 173 -31.86 13.60 11.36
C PHE A 173 -30.73 12.57 11.30
N TYR A 174 -29.47 13.00 11.20
CA TYR A 174 -28.33 12.10 11.13
C TYR A 174 -28.07 11.34 12.44
N GLU A 175 -28.21 12.00 13.60
CA GLU A 175 -28.12 11.31 14.90
C GLU A 175 -29.20 10.22 15.04
N ARG A 176 -30.44 10.55 14.67
CA ARG A 176 -31.55 9.59 14.75
C ARG A 176 -31.41 8.45 13.72
N GLY A 177 -30.92 8.73 12.51
CA GLY A 177 -30.56 7.71 11.52
C GLY A 177 -29.45 6.75 11.99
N LEU A 178 -28.45 7.25 12.72
CA LEU A 178 -27.45 6.40 13.39
C LEU A 178 -28.11 5.53 14.47
N LYS A 179 -29.04 6.07 15.28
CA LYS A 179 -29.78 5.27 16.27
C LYS A 179 -30.69 4.21 15.64
N TYR A 180 -31.33 4.49 14.51
CA TYR A 180 -32.05 3.49 13.74
C TYR A 180 -31.12 2.39 13.20
N SER A 181 -29.90 2.75 12.77
CA SER A 181 -28.87 1.80 12.33
C SER A 181 -28.37 0.91 13.48
N ASP A 182 -28.13 1.49 14.67
CA ASP A 182 -27.82 0.74 15.89
C ASP A 182 -28.95 -0.26 16.22
N ALA A 183 -30.21 0.16 16.12
CA ALA A 183 -31.39 -0.67 16.37
C ALA A 183 -31.71 -1.70 15.26
N GLY A 184 -31.13 -1.57 14.06
CA GLY A 184 -31.47 -2.41 12.90
C GLY A 184 -32.76 -1.99 12.16
N ALA A 185 -33.28 -0.79 12.44
CA ALA A 185 -34.43 -0.20 11.76
C ALA A 185 -34.02 0.47 10.43
N TRP A 186 -33.44 -0.30 9.53
CA TRP A 186 -32.71 0.22 8.36
C TRP A 186 -33.56 1.10 7.44
N LYS A 187 -34.82 0.74 7.16
CA LYS A 187 -35.76 1.57 6.40
C LYS A 187 -35.96 2.98 6.97
N ALA A 188 -36.05 3.10 8.30
CA ALA A 188 -36.14 4.39 8.99
C ALA A 188 -34.80 5.15 8.96
N ALA A 189 -33.67 4.44 9.06
CA ALA A 189 -32.34 5.02 8.88
C ALA A 189 -32.15 5.59 7.46
N VAL A 190 -32.61 4.90 6.42
CA VAL A 190 -32.59 5.38 5.02
C VAL A 190 -33.35 6.71 4.89
N GLN A 191 -34.56 6.81 5.45
CA GLN A 191 -35.35 8.05 5.43
C GLN A 191 -34.61 9.21 6.12
N ASP A 192 -34.07 8.97 7.31
CA ASP A 192 -33.35 9.98 8.10
C ASP A 192 -32.04 10.44 7.44
N PHE A 193 -31.24 9.51 6.88
CA PHE A 193 -30.02 9.89 6.15
C PHE A 193 -30.33 10.61 4.83
N GLN A 194 -31.43 10.28 4.14
CA GLN A 194 -31.91 11.05 2.99
C GLN A 194 -32.32 12.47 3.38
N ALA A 195 -33.04 12.65 4.49
CA ALA A 195 -33.42 13.97 5.01
C ALA A 195 -32.19 14.81 5.42
N ALA A 196 -31.23 14.21 6.14
CA ALA A 196 -29.96 14.84 6.49
C ALA A 196 -29.18 15.28 5.24
N ARG A 197 -29.00 14.37 4.27
CA ARG A 197 -28.31 14.63 3.00
C ARG A 197 -28.97 15.76 2.19
N THR A 198 -30.31 15.84 2.21
CA THR A 198 -31.09 16.86 1.50
C THR A 198 -30.83 18.27 2.06
N GLN A 199 -30.61 18.40 3.36
CA GLN A 199 -30.21 19.67 4.00
C GLN A 199 -28.70 19.94 3.91
N ARG A 200 -27.85 18.91 4.00
CA ARG A 200 -26.39 19.01 3.90
C ARG A 200 -25.80 17.71 3.34
N GLU A 201 -25.42 17.70 2.06
CA GLU A 201 -24.79 16.51 1.46
C GLU A 201 -23.29 16.37 1.79
N LYS A 202 -22.57 17.48 2.03
CA LYS A 202 -21.11 17.44 2.22
C LYS A 202 -20.70 16.63 3.47
N GLU A 203 -20.03 15.50 3.25
CA GLU A 203 -19.43 14.68 4.30
C GLU A 203 -18.19 15.37 4.91
N ASP A 204 -17.94 15.16 6.21
CA ASP A 204 -16.89 15.86 6.95
C ASP A 204 -16.56 15.12 8.27
N ARG A 205 -15.27 14.91 8.59
CA ARG A 205 -14.86 14.39 9.92
C ARG A 205 -15.05 15.40 11.06
N SER A 206 -15.26 16.68 10.76
CA SER A 206 -15.53 17.71 11.78
C SER A 206 -16.61 18.69 11.30
N ALA A 207 -17.83 18.17 11.14
CA ALA A 207 -18.99 18.97 10.79
C ALA A 207 -19.48 19.78 12.00
N ARG A 208 -19.32 21.10 11.96
CA ARG A 208 -19.87 22.01 12.97
C ARG A 208 -21.40 21.96 12.98
N THR A 209 -22.01 21.72 14.14
CA THR A 209 -23.47 21.74 14.32
C THR A 209 -23.94 23.10 14.85
N TYR A 210 -24.19 23.22 16.15
CA TYR A 210 -24.57 24.48 16.80
C TYR A 210 -23.46 25.00 17.74
N GLY A 211 -23.28 26.32 17.79
CA GLY A 211 -22.29 26.96 18.67
C GLY A 211 -20.86 26.52 18.35
N VAL A 212 -20.24 25.79 19.28
CA VAL A 212 -18.88 25.23 19.16
C VAL A 212 -18.85 23.69 19.09
N ALA A 213 -20.01 23.04 18.90
CA ALA A 213 -20.08 21.59 18.77
C ALA A 213 -19.74 21.13 17.34
N PHE A 214 -19.08 19.97 17.24
CA PHE A 214 -18.67 19.32 15.99
C PHE A 214 -18.98 17.82 16.06
N VAL A 215 -19.36 17.21 14.93
CA VAL A 215 -19.65 15.78 14.79
C VAL A 215 -18.96 15.19 13.55
N GLU A 216 -18.70 13.89 13.56
CA GLU A 216 -18.33 13.15 12.35
C GLU A 216 -19.60 12.89 11.53
N TYR A 217 -19.64 13.39 10.29
CA TYR A 217 -20.84 13.43 9.47
C TYR A 217 -20.62 12.81 8.10
N PHE A 218 -21.18 11.62 7.90
CA PHE A 218 -21.08 10.84 6.66
C PHE A 218 -22.46 10.34 6.20
N PRO A 219 -23.42 11.22 5.87
CA PRO A 219 -24.79 10.84 5.53
C PRO A 219 -24.87 10.00 4.25
N VAL A 220 -23.92 10.14 3.31
CA VAL A 220 -23.91 9.37 2.06
C VAL A 220 -23.35 7.98 2.32
N ARG A 221 -22.31 7.87 3.17
CA ARG A 221 -21.79 6.61 3.68
C ARG A 221 -22.86 5.81 4.41
N GLU A 222 -23.45 6.37 5.47
CA GLU A 222 -24.39 5.63 6.32
C GLU A 222 -25.72 5.35 5.58
N LEU A 223 -26.16 6.21 4.66
CA LEU A 223 -27.23 5.91 3.71
C LEU A 223 -26.91 4.68 2.85
N GLY A 224 -25.70 4.62 2.29
CA GLY A 224 -25.25 3.46 1.52
C GLY A 224 -25.19 2.16 2.34
N ILE A 225 -24.82 2.25 3.62
CA ILE A 225 -24.84 1.12 4.55
C ILE A 225 -26.27 0.67 4.85
N ALA A 226 -27.19 1.60 5.12
CA ALA A 226 -28.59 1.27 5.38
C ALA A 226 -29.28 0.68 4.13
N LEU A 227 -28.99 1.21 2.93
CA LEU A 227 -29.44 0.66 1.65
C LEU A 227 -28.90 -0.76 1.39
N TYR A 228 -27.66 -1.05 1.80
CA TYR A 228 -27.10 -2.41 1.72
C TYR A 228 -27.87 -3.40 2.60
N GLN A 229 -28.22 -3.00 3.83
CA GLN A 229 -28.96 -3.84 4.78
C GLN A 229 -30.42 -4.05 4.33
N GLU A 230 -31.04 -3.05 3.69
CA GLU A 230 -32.36 -3.16 3.02
C GLU A 230 -32.32 -3.97 1.71
N GLY A 231 -31.18 -4.56 1.33
CA GLY A 231 -31.03 -5.35 0.09
C GLY A 231 -30.98 -4.53 -1.20
N GLN A 232 -30.95 -3.20 -1.12
CA GLN A 232 -30.96 -2.28 -2.27
C GLN A 232 -29.55 -2.09 -2.85
N TYR A 233 -28.89 -3.21 -3.18
CA TYR A 233 -27.45 -3.26 -3.42
C TYR A 233 -26.95 -2.28 -4.49
N LYS A 234 -27.71 -2.05 -5.59
CA LYS A 234 -27.32 -1.07 -6.61
C LYS A 234 -27.23 0.35 -6.05
N ALA A 235 -28.25 0.81 -5.34
CA ALA A 235 -28.28 2.15 -4.73
C ALA A 235 -27.24 2.28 -3.60
N ALA A 236 -26.98 1.19 -2.87
CA ALA A 236 -25.90 1.12 -1.88
C ALA A 236 -24.52 1.31 -2.52
N VAL A 237 -24.24 0.63 -3.65
CA VAL A 237 -23.00 0.77 -4.42
C VAL A 237 -22.81 2.21 -4.90
N GLU A 238 -23.83 2.82 -5.51
CA GLU A 238 -23.78 4.21 -6.00
C GLU A 238 -23.54 5.23 -4.86
N ALA A 239 -24.17 5.05 -3.70
CA ALA A 239 -23.97 5.91 -2.54
C ALA A 239 -22.57 5.76 -1.93
N LEU A 240 -22.09 4.52 -1.77
CA LEU A 240 -20.79 4.24 -1.16
C LEU A 240 -19.63 4.66 -2.09
N GLU A 241 -19.79 4.53 -3.40
CA GLU A 241 -18.86 5.07 -4.40
C GLU A 241 -18.76 6.60 -4.31
N LYS A 242 -19.91 7.30 -4.22
CA LYS A 242 -19.96 8.76 -4.04
C LYS A 242 -19.30 9.20 -2.74
N SER A 243 -19.51 8.46 -1.63
CA SER A 243 -18.84 8.71 -0.36
C SER A 243 -17.32 8.53 -0.47
N LEU A 244 -16.86 7.42 -1.06
CA LEU A 244 -15.42 7.16 -1.27
C LEU A 244 -14.75 8.19 -2.17
N ALA A 245 -15.44 8.68 -3.21
CA ALA A 245 -14.91 9.73 -4.09
C ALA A 245 -14.80 11.09 -3.39
N GLY A 246 -15.67 11.39 -2.43
CA GLY A 246 -15.67 12.65 -1.68
C GLY A 246 -14.78 12.65 -0.43
N HIS A 247 -14.88 11.61 0.39
CA HIS A 247 -14.17 11.51 1.67
C HIS A 247 -13.89 10.04 2.05
N PRO A 248 -12.79 9.42 1.56
CA PRO A 248 -12.45 8.03 1.86
C PRO A 248 -12.47 7.68 3.35
N THR A 249 -13.08 6.54 3.68
CA THR A 249 -13.02 5.89 5.01
C THR A 249 -12.97 4.37 4.86
N ALA A 250 -12.26 3.68 5.76
CA ALA A 250 -12.17 2.22 5.76
C ALA A 250 -13.55 1.53 5.87
N LYS A 251 -14.48 2.11 6.63
CA LYS A 251 -15.88 1.62 6.75
C LYS A 251 -16.65 1.75 5.43
N ALA A 252 -16.53 2.87 4.72
CA ALA A 252 -17.13 3.02 3.40
C ALA A 252 -16.59 1.98 2.42
N ALA A 253 -15.27 1.75 2.42
CA ALA A 253 -14.60 0.80 1.54
C ALA A 253 -15.03 -0.66 1.81
N TYR A 254 -15.11 -1.04 3.08
CA TYR A 254 -15.64 -2.33 3.52
C TYR A 254 -17.07 -2.59 3.02
N TYR A 255 -18.01 -1.69 3.30
CA TYR A 255 -19.39 -1.86 2.84
C TYR A 255 -19.53 -1.74 1.32
N TYR A 256 -18.69 -0.96 0.64
CA TYR A 256 -18.65 -0.88 -0.83
C TYR A 256 -18.18 -2.21 -1.46
N ASN A 257 -17.29 -2.95 -0.80
CA ASN A 257 -16.96 -4.32 -1.19
C ASN A 257 -18.16 -5.26 -0.99
N LEU A 258 -18.82 -5.22 0.18
CA LEU A 258 -19.99 -6.05 0.48
C LEU A 258 -21.17 -5.80 -0.48
N ALA A 259 -21.50 -4.54 -0.75
CA ALA A 259 -22.59 -4.15 -1.63
C ALA A 259 -22.33 -4.58 -3.09
N ARG A 260 -21.10 -4.43 -3.58
CA ARG A 260 -20.71 -4.91 -4.91
C ARG A 260 -20.70 -6.44 -4.98
N ALA A 261 -20.24 -7.12 -3.93
CA ALA A 261 -20.29 -8.59 -3.84
C ALA A 261 -21.73 -9.13 -3.84
N ALA A 262 -22.66 -8.46 -3.16
CA ALA A 262 -24.07 -8.83 -3.15
C ALA A 262 -24.76 -8.54 -4.49
N LEU A 263 -24.49 -7.38 -5.10
CA LEU A 263 -24.99 -7.02 -6.43
C LEU A 263 -24.53 -8.01 -7.50
N LEU A 264 -23.23 -8.39 -7.52
CA LEU A 264 -22.70 -9.38 -8.45
C LEU A 264 -23.38 -10.75 -8.31
N ARG A 265 -23.70 -11.19 -7.08
CA ARG A 265 -24.46 -12.43 -6.85
C ARG A 265 -25.91 -12.31 -7.31
N GLN A 266 -26.51 -11.12 -7.25
CA GLN A 266 -27.88 -10.85 -7.72
C GLN A 266 -27.99 -10.76 -9.25
N THR A 267 -26.98 -10.20 -9.94
CA THR A 267 -27.01 -9.91 -11.39
C THR A 267 -26.23 -10.93 -12.25
N ALA A 268 -25.87 -12.08 -11.67
CA ALA A 268 -24.91 -13.07 -12.18
C ALA A 268 -23.46 -12.55 -12.29
N ALA A 269 -22.55 -13.25 -11.60
CA ALA A 269 -21.11 -12.98 -11.57
C ALA A 269 -20.37 -13.72 -12.69
N ASP A 270 -19.16 -13.28 -13.04
CA ASP A 270 -18.30 -14.02 -13.99
C ASP A 270 -17.77 -15.29 -13.30
N THR A 271 -18.01 -16.47 -13.88
CA THR A 271 -17.70 -17.79 -13.29
C THR A 271 -16.23 -18.20 -13.41
N ARG A 272 -15.34 -17.26 -13.71
CA ARG A 272 -13.89 -17.47 -13.78
C ARG A 272 -13.22 -16.84 -12.56
N PRO A 273 -12.31 -17.57 -11.89
CA PRO A 273 -11.54 -17.02 -10.78
C PRO A 273 -10.54 -15.96 -11.26
N PRO A 274 -9.91 -15.21 -10.33
CA PRO A 274 -8.90 -14.22 -10.69
C PRO A 274 -7.78 -14.78 -11.56
N ARG A 275 -7.34 -14.02 -12.56
CA ARG A 275 -6.09 -14.29 -13.28
C ARG A 275 -4.93 -13.64 -12.52
N ILE A 276 -3.81 -14.35 -12.37
CA ILE A 276 -2.56 -13.82 -11.78
C ILE A 276 -1.46 -13.86 -12.83
N THR A 277 -0.69 -12.79 -12.96
CA THR A 277 0.58 -12.73 -13.69
C THR A 277 1.67 -12.39 -12.68
N ILE A 278 2.73 -13.20 -12.62
CA ILE A 278 3.97 -12.85 -11.89
C ILE A 278 4.95 -12.31 -12.93
N GLU A 279 5.45 -11.09 -12.70
CA GLU A 279 6.39 -10.39 -13.60
C GLU A 279 7.85 -10.53 -13.12
N ALA A 280 8.05 -10.68 -11.81
CA ALA A 280 9.30 -11.11 -11.20
C ALA A 280 9.02 -11.77 -9.84
N PRO A 281 9.88 -12.70 -9.37
CA PRO A 281 10.97 -13.32 -10.12
C PRO A 281 10.48 -14.18 -11.30
N ALA A 282 11.41 -14.64 -12.14
CA ALA A 282 11.11 -15.64 -13.18
C ALA A 282 11.02 -17.05 -12.56
N ASP A 283 10.24 -17.94 -13.16
CA ASP A 283 10.15 -19.32 -12.71
C ASP A 283 11.43 -20.10 -13.04
N GLY A 284 11.93 -20.86 -12.06
CA GLY A 284 13.24 -21.50 -12.12
C GLY A 284 14.42 -20.53 -11.96
N LEU A 285 14.21 -19.32 -11.42
CA LEU A 285 15.31 -18.39 -11.14
C LEU A 285 16.30 -19.01 -10.15
N LEU A 286 17.58 -18.98 -10.52
CA LEU A 286 18.71 -19.30 -9.66
C LEU A 286 19.34 -18.00 -9.12
N THR A 287 19.58 -17.91 -7.81
CA THR A 287 20.16 -16.71 -7.16
C THR A 287 20.89 -17.06 -5.86
N ASN A 288 21.74 -16.17 -5.35
CA ASN A 288 22.30 -16.23 -3.99
C ASN A 288 21.62 -15.28 -2.98
N ALA A 289 20.65 -14.48 -3.43
CA ALA A 289 20.01 -13.44 -2.63
C ALA A 289 19.35 -13.96 -1.34
N LEU A 290 19.24 -13.06 -0.34
CA LEU A 290 18.51 -13.33 0.91
C LEU A 290 17.00 -13.17 0.76
N ALA A 291 16.57 -12.29 -0.13
CA ALA A 291 15.18 -12.01 -0.45
C ALA A 291 15.06 -11.51 -1.90
N LEU A 292 13.85 -11.55 -2.46
CA LEU A 292 13.56 -11.02 -3.80
C LEU A 292 12.28 -10.17 -3.79
N GLU A 293 12.23 -9.16 -4.67
CA GLU A 293 10.96 -8.49 -5.00
C GLU A 293 10.10 -9.44 -5.85
N VAL A 294 8.92 -9.78 -5.31
CA VAL A 294 7.84 -10.47 -6.00
C VAL A 294 6.86 -9.40 -6.48
N ARG A 295 6.73 -9.22 -7.80
CA ARG A 295 5.81 -8.25 -8.41
C ARG A 295 5.00 -8.84 -9.55
N GLY A 296 3.85 -8.24 -9.81
CA GLY A 296 2.95 -8.68 -10.87
C GLY A 296 1.55 -8.08 -10.76
N THR A 297 0.58 -8.73 -11.39
CA THR A 297 -0.80 -8.25 -11.51
C THR A 297 -1.81 -9.36 -11.22
N ALA A 298 -2.89 -9.00 -10.52
CA ALA A 298 -4.09 -9.82 -10.34
C ALA A 298 -5.29 -9.14 -11.02
N GLU A 299 -6.14 -9.92 -11.69
CA GLU A 299 -7.25 -9.43 -12.52
C GLU A 299 -8.51 -10.26 -12.29
N SER A 300 -9.67 -9.63 -12.08
CA SER A 300 -10.98 -10.31 -12.07
C SER A 300 -12.10 -9.35 -12.45
N LYS A 301 -13.07 -9.81 -13.26
CA LYS A 301 -14.29 -9.03 -13.53
C LYS A 301 -15.16 -8.82 -12.29
N ASN A 302 -15.13 -9.77 -11.35
CA ASN A 302 -15.78 -9.64 -10.05
C ASN A 302 -14.94 -8.84 -9.05
N GLN A 303 -13.82 -8.26 -9.51
CA GLN A 303 -12.90 -7.39 -8.80
C GLN A 303 -12.06 -8.10 -7.73
N VAL A 304 -10.74 -7.90 -7.80
CA VAL A 304 -9.77 -8.47 -6.86
C VAL A 304 -9.93 -7.79 -5.51
N ALA A 305 -10.34 -8.58 -4.51
CA ALA A 305 -10.61 -8.14 -3.15
C ALA A 305 -9.44 -8.43 -2.20
N VAL A 306 -8.71 -9.51 -2.45
CA VAL A 306 -7.52 -9.91 -1.67
C VAL A 306 -6.40 -10.36 -2.61
N VAL A 307 -5.17 -9.97 -2.30
CA VAL A 307 -3.94 -10.58 -2.79
C VAL A 307 -3.11 -10.96 -1.56
N GLU A 308 -2.61 -12.20 -1.52
CA GLU A 308 -1.76 -12.75 -0.46
C GLU A 308 -0.47 -13.28 -1.09
N ILE A 309 0.70 -12.94 -0.54
CA ILE A 309 2.00 -13.44 -0.99
C ILE A 309 2.69 -14.12 0.19
N ASN A 310 3.04 -15.40 0.03
CA ASN A 310 3.55 -16.29 1.08
C ASN A 310 2.69 -16.34 2.37
N GLY A 311 1.42 -15.94 2.28
CA GLY A 311 0.46 -15.90 3.40
C GLY A 311 0.26 -14.50 4.01
N GLU A 312 1.07 -13.50 3.63
CA GLU A 312 0.85 -12.11 4.05
C GLU A 312 -0.14 -11.42 3.11
N SER A 313 -1.22 -10.83 3.65
CA SER A 313 -2.23 -10.11 2.86
C SER A 313 -1.78 -8.68 2.51
N GLN A 314 -1.89 -8.31 1.23
CA GLN A 314 -1.75 -6.93 0.77
C GLN A 314 -2.92 -6.04 1.28
N LEU A 315 -2.62 -4.79 1.61
CA LEU A 315 -3.61 -3.82 2.10
C LEU A 315 -4.52 -3.33 0.97
N ILE A 316 -5.75 -3.85 0.90
CA ILE A 316 -6.76 -3.49 -0.10
C ILE A 316 -8.04 -3.02 0.61
N ASP A 317 -8.24 -1.70 0.69
CA ASP A 317 -9.48 -1.13 1.26
C ASP A 317 -10.69 -1.39 0.33
N ALA A 318 -10.56 -1.10 -0.96
CA ALA A 318 -11.61 -1.29 -1.97
C ALA A 318 -11.13 -2.15 -3.14
N ALA A 319 -11.90 -3.20 -3.47
CA ALA A 319 -11.62 -4.06 -4.62
C ALA A 319 -11.71 -3.30 -5.96
N THR A 320 -10.92 -3.72 -6.96
CA THR A 320 -10.91 -3.19 -8.34
C THR A 320 -10.70 -4.32 -9.35
N ALA A 321 -11.04 -4.09 -10.62
CA ALA A 321 -10.91 -5.11 -11.68
C ALA A 321 -9.46 -5.61 -11.88
N THR A 322 -8.48 -4.72 -11.77
CA THR A 322 -7.04 -5.04 -11.81
C THR A 322 -6.37 -4.50 -10.54
N ARG A 323 -5.40 -5.27 -10.01
CA ARG A 323 -4.56 -4.93 -8.86
C ARG A 323 -3.10 -5.31 -9.15
N PRO A 324 -2.18 -4.34 -9.35
CA PRO A 324 -0.76 -4.65 -9.27
C PRO A 324 -0.37 -4.95 -7.81
N PHE A 325 0.65 -5.80 -7.62
CA PHE A 325 1.23 -6.12 -6.33
C PHE A 325 2.76 -6.04 -6.38
N THR A 326 3.38 -5.67 -5.26
CA THR A 326 4.81 -5.84 -4.99
C THR A 326 5.04 -6.18 -3.51
N GLN A 327 5.96 -7.09 -3.24
CA GLN A 327 6.34 -7.49 -1.88
C GLN A 327 7.74 -8.10 -1.89
N VAL A 328 8.51 -7.91 -0.83
CA VAL A 328 9.80 -8.61 -0.65
C VAL A 328 9.52 -9.96 0.02
N ALA A 329 9.92 -11.05 -0.62
CA ALA A 329 9.86 -12.39 -0.06
C ALA A 329 11.25 -12.84 0.40
N GLU A 330 11.41 -13.14 1.68
CA GLU A 330 12.63 -13.76 2.24
C GLU A 330 12.79 -15.20 1.74
N LEU A 331 14.05 -15.65 1.60
CA LEU A 331 14.40 -16.94 0.99
C LEU A 331 15.39 -17.75 1.84
N SER A 332 15.09 -19.03 2.00
CA SER A 332 15.99 -20.02 2.59
C SER A 332 16.97 -20.57 1.53
N PRO A 333 18.12 -21.15 1.91
CA PRO A 333 18.94 -21.94 0.98
C PRO A 333 18.14 -23.11 0.38
N GLY A 334 18.46 -23.49 -0.86
CA GLY A 334 17.78 -24.56 -1.60
C GLY A 334 16.52 -24.09 -2.34
N ALA A 335 15.57 -25.01 -2.55
CA ALA A 335 14.36 -24.73 -3.32
C ALA A 335 13.31 -23.96 -2.51
N ASN A 336 12.89 -22.81 -3.02
CA ASN A 336 11.84 -21.95 -2.47
C ASN A 336 10.63 -21.95 -3.42
N VAL A 337 9.42 -22.04 -2.87
CA VAL A 337 8.16 -21.91 -3.63
C VAL A 337 7.42 -20.69 -3.14
N ILE A 338 7.57 -19.58 -3.86
CA ILE A 338 6.84 -18.35 -3.59
C ILE A 338 5.41 -18.54 -4.09
N ARG A 339 4.41 -18.30 -3.24
CA ARG A 339 2.99 -18.47 -3.58
C ARG A 339 2.26 -17.13 -3.58
N VAL A 340 1.56 -16.82 -4.66
CA VAL A 340 0.69 -15.66 -4.81
C VAL A 340 -0.75 -16.15 -4.93
N ARG A 341 -1.62 -15.77 -4.01
CA ARG A 341 -3.05 -16.10 -4.00
C ARG A 341 -3.86 -14.82 -4.23
N ALA A 342 -4.91 -14.91 -5.04
CA ALA A 342 -5.85 -13.81 -5.26
C ALA A 342 -7.29 -14.30 -5.12
N ARG A 343 -8.14 -13.52 -4.45
CA ARG A 343 -9.58 -13.78 -4.26
C ARG A 343 -10.42 -12.58 -4.75
N ASP A 344 -11.53 -12.86 -5.42
CA ASP A 344 -12.48 -11.83 -5.86
C ASP A 344 -13.59 -11.52 -4.82
N LEU A 345 -14.43 -10.53 -5.09
CA LEU A 345 -15.55 -10.15 -4.20
C LEU A 345 -16.60 -11.26 -4.00
N VAL A 346 -16.78 -12.17 -4.96
CA VAL A 346 -17.80 -13.22 -4.86
C VAL A 346 -17.29 -14.47 -4.15
N GLY A 347 -15.96 -14.64 -4.06
CA GLY A 347 -15.27 -15.66 -3.27
C GLY A 347 -14.42 -16.64 -4.08
N GLN A 348 -14.27 -16.43 -5.40
CA GLN A 348 -13.45 -17.30 -6.25
C GLN A 348 -11.97 -16.98 -6.06
N GLU A 349 -11.13 -18.02 -6.11
CA GLU A 349 -9.70 -17.91 -5.84
C GLU A 349 -8.85 -18.53 -6.94
N THR A 350 -7.65 -17.97 -7.12
CA THR A 350 -6.54 -18.58 -7.86
C THR A 350 -5.29 -18.52 -7.01
N VAL A 351 -4.44 -19.55 -7.12
CA VAL A 351 -3.07 -19.54 -6.62
C VAL A 351 -2.12 -19.72 -7.79
N ALA A 352 -1.17 -18.82 -7.92
CA ALA A 352 0.02 -18.96 -8.76
C ALA A 352 1.24 -19.19 -7.87
N SER A 353 2.27 -19.82 -8.42
CA SER A 353 3.55 -20.01 -7.72
C SER A 353 4.71 -19.79 -8.66
N VAL A 354 5.82 -19.32 -8.11
CA VAL A 354 7.10 -19.20 -8.80
C VAL A 354 8.19 -19.90 -7.97
N ASN A 355 8.96 -20.76 -8.62
CA ASN A 355 10.02 -21.55 -8.03
C ASN A 355 11.33 -20.78 -8.12
N VAL A 356 12.04 -20.64 -7.01
CA VAL A 356 13.35 -19.99 -6.93
C VAL A 356 14.32 -20.95 -6.25
N VAL A 357 15.44 -21.25 -6.90
CA VAL A 357 16.55 -21.99 -6.28
C VAL A 357 17.52 -20.96 -5.72
N VAL A 358 17.76 -21.05 -4.40
CA VAL A 358 18.76 -20.22 -3.73
C VAL A 358 20.00 -21.04 -3.45
N ASP A 359 21.11 -20.56 -3.96
CA ASP A 359 22.41 -21.18 -3.81
C ASP A 359 23.38 -20.22 -3.13
N ARG A 360 23.98 -20.66 -2.04
CA ARG A 360 24.94 -19.88 -1.23
C ARG A 360 26.21 -20.67 -0.94
N GLU A 361 26.34 -21.88 -1.50
CA GLU A 361 27.60 -22.63 -1.48
C GLU A 361 28.48 -22.11 -2.63
N GLY A 362 29.78 -22.04 -2.42
CA GLY A 362 30.74 -21.69 -3.47
C GLY A 362 31.38 -22.96 -4.07
N PRO A 363 31.89 -22.91 -5.32
CA PRO A 363 32.43 -24.09 -5.99
C PRO A 363 33.51 -24.78 -5.16
N VAL A 364 33.34 -26.07 -4.90
CA VAL A 364 34.33 -26.89 -4.22
C VAL A 364 35.52 -27.13 -5.15
N VAL A 365 36.73 -26.77 -4.70
CA VAL A 365 37.96 -26.99 -5.46
C VAL A 365 38.78 -28.11 -4.80
N VAL A 366 38.80 -29.26 -5.45
CA VAL A 366 39.63 -30.42 -5.11
C VAL A 366 40.98 -30.27 -5.80
N ILE A 367 42.06 -30.41 -5.04
CA ILE A 367 43.43 -30.28 -5.56
C ILE A 367 44.07 -31.66 -5.61
N GLU A 368 44.53 -32.08 -6.78
CA GLU A 368 45.01 -33.45 -7.00
C GLU A 368 46.54 -33.52 -7.12
N ARG A 369 47.15 -32.61 -7.89
CA ARG A 369 48.60 -32.62 -8.09
C ARG A 369 49.17 -31.23 -8.36
N ALA A 370 50.39 -30.98 -7.90
CA ALA A 370 51.26 -30.04 -8.60
C ALA A 370 52.62 -30.68 -8.92
N ALA A 371 53.09 -30.42 -10.14
CA ALA A 371 54.33 -30.98 -10.66
C ALA A 371 55.06 -29.96 -11.54
N ARG A 372 56.37 -30.11 -11.68
CA ARG A 372 57.17 -29.23 -12.54
C ARG A 372 57.15 -29.74 -13.98
N THR A 373 56.78 -28.88 -14.93
CA THR A 373 56.73 -29.22 -16.36
C THR A 373 58.13 -29.32 -16.97
N PRO A 374 58.30 -30.00 -18.13
CA PRO A 374 59.54 -29.95 -18.90
C PRO A 374 59.93 -28.52 -19.36
N SER A 375 58.94 -27.62 -19.51
CA SER A 375 59.15 -26.18 -19.77
C SER A 375 59.57 -25.37 -18.53
N GLY A 376 59.81 -26.04 -17.39
CA GLY A 376 60.28 -25.43 -16.14
C GLY A 376 59.23 -24.64 -15.35
N GLN A 377 57.98 -24.59 -15.85
CA GLN A 377 56.80 -24.06 -15.18
C GLN A 377 56.26 -25.07 -14.15
N ILE A 378 55.22 -24.71 -13.41
CA ILE A 378 54.56 -25.61 -12.44
C ILE A 378 53.12 -25.78 -12.88
N ARG A 379 52.73 -27.03 -13.13
CA ARG A 379 51.35 -27.40 -13.42
C ARG A 379 50.59 -27.60 -12.13
N LEU A 380 49.39 -27.06 -12.04
CA LEU A 380 48.36 -27.41 -11.06
C LEU A 380 47.27 -28.21 -11.77
N GLU A 381 46.95 -29.39 -11.25
CA GLU A 381 45.87 -30.25 -11.70
C GLU A 381 44.89 -30.50 -10.55
N GLY A 382 43.60 -30.53 -10.86
CA GLY A 382 42.55 -30.79 -9.89
C GLY A 382 41.16 -30.83 -10.53
N THR A 383 40.14 -30.88 -9.68
CA THR A 383 38.73 -30.89 -10.07
C THR A 383 38.00 -29.75 -9.36
N VAL A 384 37.19 -29.01 -10.09
CA VAL A 384 36.23 -28.06 -9.53
C VAL A 384 34.82 -28.60 -9.72
N SER A 385 33.98 -28.46 -8.70
CA SER A 385 32.62 -29.00 -8.69
C SER A 385 31.68 -28.09 -7.91
N ASP A 386 30.41 -28.07 -8.32
CA ASP A 386 29.40 -27.13 -7.87
C ASP A 386 28.08 -27.88 -7.63
N ASN A 387 27.30 -27.45 -6.65
CA ASN A 387 26.00 -28.04 -6.33
C ASN A 387 24.93 -27.73 -7.39
N VAL A 388 25.08 -26.67 -8.19
CA VAL A 388 24.11 -26.29 -9.25
C VAL A 388 24.74 -26.17 -10.64
N ARG A 389 25.70 -25.25 -10.86
CA ARG A 389 26.40 -25.06 -12.14
C ARG A 389 27.65 -24.19 -11.99
N LEU A 390 28.78 -24.72 -12.46
CA LEU A 390 30.07 -24.03 -12.56
C LEU A 390 30.02 -22.76 -13.43
N GLY A 391 30.74 -21.73 -12.98
CA GLY A 391 31.14 -20.55 -13.72
C GLY A 391 32.64 -20.56 -14.04
N PRO A 392 33.29 -19.38 -14.17
CA PRO A 392 34.70 -19.29 -14.52
C PRO A 392 35.65 -19.67 -13.36
N LEU A 393 36.71 -20.39 -13.69
CA LEU A 393 37.84 -20.70 -12.81
C LEU A 393 39.09 -19.92 -13.24
N GLN A 394 39.83 -19.35 -12.29
CA GLN A 394 41.12 -18.69 -12.52
C GLN A 394 42.19 -19.17 -11.53
N VAL A 395 43.45 -19.23 -11.97
CA VAL A 395 44.63 -19.50 -11.14
C VAL A 395 45.71 -18.46 -11.42
N ASN A 396 46.12 -17.69 -10.41
CA ASN A 396 47.07 -16.56 -10.53
C ASN A 396 46.65 -15.54 -11.62
N GLY A 397 45.35 -15.27 -11.75
CA GLY A 397 44.78 -14.38 -12.78
C GLY A 397 44.82 -14.94 -14.21
N ARG A 398 45.10 -16.24 -14.38
CA ARG A 398 44.99 -16.95 -15.67
C ARG A 398 43.70 -17.75 -15.67
N PRO A 399 42.82 -17.64 -16.70
CA PRO A 399 41.64 -18.48 -16.79
C PRO A 399 42.02 -19.95 -17.01
N ALA A 400 41.26 -20.85 -16.39
CA ALA A 400 41.31 -22.29 -16.62
C ALA A 400 40.15 -22.72 -17.51
N SER A 401 40.37 -23.67 -18.41
CA SER A 401 39.29 -24.31 -19.16
C SER A 401 38.48 -25.21 -18.23
N VAL A 402 37.19 -24.89 -18.06
CA VAL A 402 36.23 -25.69 -17.29
C VAL A 402 34.92 -25.85 -18.07
N SER A 403 34.25 -26.98 -17.91
CA SER A 403 32.90 -27.22 -18.46
C SER A 403 31.83 -26.53 -17.63
N ALA A 404 30.80 -25.99 -18.28
CA ALA A 404 29.65 -25.35 -17.62
C ALA A 404 28.63 -26.37 -17.05
N GLY A 405 29.13 -27.48 -16.49
CA GLY A 405 28.35 -28.51 -15.79
C GLY A 405 28.42 -28.34 -14.27
N MET A 406 28.15 -29.42 -13.53
CA MET A 406 28.35 -29.48 -12.07
C MET A 406 29.77 -29.92 -11.68
N GLU A 407 30.59 -30.46 -12.60
CA GLU A 407 31.95 -30.90 -12.32
C GLU A 407 32.85 -30.73 -13.56
N SER A 408 34.10 -30.33 -13.34
CA SER A 408 35.15 -30.22 -14.37
C SER A 408 36.54 -30.44 -13.78
N THR A 409 37.34 -31.30 -14.42
CA THR A 409 38.80 -31.29 -14.24
C THR A 409 39.39 -30.00 -14.80
N PHE A 410 40.49 -29.51 -14.22
CA PHE A 410 41.26 -28.37 -14.72
C PHE A 410 42.77 -28.61 -14.67
N SER A 411 43.51 -27.92 -15.53
CA SER A 411 44.98 -27.92 -15.56
C SER A 411 45.49 -26.52 -15.91
N VAL A 412 46.31 -25.90 -15.04
CA VAL A 412 46.91 -24.58 -15.30
C VAL A 412 48.41 -24.59 -15.01
N ASP A 413 49.20 -24.11 -15.98
CA ASP A 413 50.63 -23.88 -15.79
C ASP A 413 50.90 -22.46 -15.26
N VAL A 414 51.67 -22.35 -14.17
CA VAL A 414 52.12 -21.08 -13.57
C VAL A 414 53.64 -20.97 -13.60
N PRO A 415 54.23 -19.75 -13.63
CA PRO A 415 55.68 -19.58 -13.56
C PRO A 415 56.26 -20.14 -12.24
N ALA A 416 57.44 -20.77 -12.28
CA ALA A 416 58.10 -21.28 -11.06
C ALA A 416 58.55 -20.17 -10.07
N THR A 417 58.47 -18.90 -10.48
CA THR A 417 58.63 -17.72 -9.61
C THR A 417 57.39 -17.45 -8.74
N ALA A 418 56.22 -18.00 -9.08
CA ALA A 418 55.01 -17.87 -8.27
C ALA A 418 55.24 -18.52 -6.90
N THR A 419 54.99 -17.77 -5.82
CA THR A 419 55.18 -18.26 -4.44
C THR A 419 53.97 -19.01 -3.90
N ALA A 420 52.84 -18.93 -4.59
CA ALA A 420 51.58 -19.60 -4.30
C ALA A 420 50.77 -19.78 -5.58
N PHE A 421 49.80 -20.69 -5.55
CA PHE A 421 48.61 -20.61 -6.38
C PHE A 421 47.59 -19.71 -5.69
N GLN A 422 46.95 -18.79 -6.41
CA GLN A 422 45.77 -18.03 -6.00
C GLN A 422 44.62 -18.48 -6.90
N ILE A 423 43.70 -19.25 -6.36
CA ILE A 423 42.59 -19.85 -7.09
C ILE A 423 41.34 -19.04 -6.78
N GLU A 424 40.61 -18.64 -7.83
CA GLU A 424 39.27 -18.08 -7.72
C GLU A 424 38.34 -18.92 -8.60
N ALA A 425 37.45 -19.68 -7.97
CA ALA A 425 36.41 -20.47 -8.63
C ALA A 425 35.06 -19.79 -8.40
N ALA A 426 34.34 -19.45 -9.46
CA ALA A 426 33.01 -18.87 -9.39
C ALA A 426 31.94 -19.84 -9.94
N ASP A 427 30.72 -19.73 -9.43
CA ASP A 427 29.55 -20.49 -9.86
C ASP A 427 28.71 -19.72 -10.91
N ALA A 428 27.46 -20.14 -11.10
CA ALA A 428 26.47 -19.52 -11.96
C ALA A 428 25.73 -18.29 -11.39
N VAL A 429 25.84 -17.98 -10.10
CA VAL A 429 25.17 -16.85 -9.42
C VAL A 429 26.13 -15.78 -8.89
N GLY A 430 27.43 -16.03 -8.94
CA GLY A 430 28.49 -15.17 -8.42
C GLY A 430 28.95 -15.49 -7.00
N ASN A 431 28.65 -16.66 -6.44
CA ASN A 431 29.40 -17.14 -5.28
C ASN A 431 30.83 -17.49 -5.74
N VAL A 432 31.82 -17.23 -4.89
CA VAL A 432 33.23 -17.43 -5.22
C VAL A 432 33.95 -18.15 -4.10
N THR A 433 34.57 -19.29 -4.42
CA THR A 433 35.58 -19.92 -3.57
C THR A 433 36.93 -19.31 -3.92
N ARG A 434 37.46 -18.50 -3.01
CA ARG A 434 38.84 -18.03 -3.04
C ARG A 434 39.69 -18.93 -2.16
N VAL A 435 40.86 -19.32 -2.66
CA VAL A 435 41.87 -20.01 -1.85
C VAL A 435 43.25 -19.71 -2.39
N ARG A 436 44.26 -19.65 -1.52
CA ARG A 436 45.66 -19.62 -1.95
C ARG A 436 46.49 -20.67 -1.23
N ILE A 437 47.30 -21.36 -2.02
CA ILE A 437 48.06 -22.55 -1.64
C ILE A 437 49.55 -22.24 -1.83
N PRO A 438 50.38 -22.21 -0.78
CA PRO A 438 51.82 -21.94 -0.90
C PRO A 438 52.52 -22.98 -1.78
N ILE A 439 53.39 -22.53 -2.70
CA ILE A 439 54.17 -23.44 -3.56
C ILE A 439 55.53 -23.72 -2.90
N PRO A 440 55.86 -24.98 -2.56
CA PRO A 440 57.09 -25.34 -1.87
C PRO A 440 58.35 -24.90 -2.63
N ALA A 441 59.36 -24.43 -1.89
CA ALA A 441 60.65 -24.05 -2.48
C ALA A 441 61.32 -25.20 -3.25
N ALA A 442 61.15 -26.44 -2.80
CA ALA A 442 61.67 -27.64 -3.47
C ALA A 442 61.07 -27.84 -4.88
N LEU A 443 59.75 -27.65 -5.04
CA LEU A 443 59.06 -27.76 -6.33
C LEU A 443 59.47 -26.61 -7.26
N ARG A 444 59.54 -25.37 -6.75
CA ARG A 444 60.01 -24.18 -7.49
C ARG A 444 61.45 -24.29 -7.97
N GLN A 445 62.29 -24.99 -7.21
CA GLN A 445 63.69 -25.26 -7.57
C GLN A 445 63.88 -26.55 -8.40
N GLY A 446 62.80 -27.32 -8.68
CA GLY A 446 62.90 -28.61 -9.38
C GLY A 446 63.63 -29.71 -8.60
N ARG A 447 63.72 -29.59 -7.27
CA ARG A 447 64.35 -30.59 -6.37
C ARG A 447 63.44 -31.76 -6.02
N ARG A 448 62.16 -31.68 -6.41
CA ARG A 448 61.22 -32.80 -6.56
C ARG A 448 60.43 -32.56 -7.86
N PRO A 449 60.18 -33.58 -8.70
CA PRO A 449 59.36 -33.43 -9.90
C PRO A 449 57.88 -33.26 -9.56
N ASP A 450 57.38 -34.06 -8.60
CA ASP A 450 55.98 -34.12 -8.18
C ASP A 450 55.83 -33.75 -6.70
N TRP A 451 54.62 -33.28 -6.34
CA TRP A 451 54.24 -32.89 -4.99
C TRP A 451 52.75 -33.13 -4.73
N GLU A 452 52.44 -33.98 -3.75
CA GLU A 452 51.09 -34.09 -3.16
C GLU A 452 50.77 -32.80 -2.39
N ILE A 453 49.68 -32.13 -2.75
CA ILE A 453 49.31 -30.87 -2.10
C ILE A 453 48.63 -31.15 -0.76
N VAL A 454 49.41 -31.10 0.31
CA VAL A 454 48.91 -30.81 1.66
C VAL A 454 48.79 -29.28 1.81
N PRO A 455 47.59 -28.74 2.13
CA PRO A 455 47.42 -27.32 2.45
C PRO A 455 48.25 -26.90 3.67
N VAL A 456 48.69 -25.63 3.72
CA VAL A 456 49.51 -25.12 4.83
C VAL A 456 49.10 -23.70 5.23
N ALA A 457 48.56 -23.59 6.46
CA ALA A 457 48.46 -22.45 7.36
C ALA A 457 49.08 -21.11 6.91
N TRP A 458 48.25 -20.07 6.91
CA TRP A 458 48.66 -18.72 6.53
C TRP A 458 49.22 -17.89 7.70
N ARG A 459 50.55 -17.70 7.66
CA ARG A 459 51.31 -16.60 8.31
C ARG A 459 51.19 -16.45 9.84
N ARG A 460 52.18 -17.02 10.53
CA ARG A 460 53.36 -16.21 10.92
C ARG A 460 54.63 -16.94 10.46
N GLN A 461 55.81 -16.38 10.75
CA GLN A 461 57.10 -17.05 10.53
C GLN A 461 57.26 -18.25 11.50
N ILE A 462 58.33 -19.03 11.31
CA ILE A 462 58.68 -20.30 11.96
C ILE A 462 57.91 -21.52 11.38
N LEU A 463 58.66 -22.49 10.86
CA LEU A 463 58.21 -23.86 10.60
C LEU A 463 58.48 -24.69 11.87
N PRO A 464 57.46 -25.23 12.55
CA PRO A 464 57.39 -26.69 12.78
C PRO A 464 55.92 -27.19 12.88
N SER A 465 55.59 -28.48 13.00
CA SER A 465 56.41 -29.70 13.15
C SER A 465 56.01 -30.82 12.16
N PHE A 466 55.07 -30.57 11.24
CA PHE A 466 54.36 -31.62 10.47
C PHE A 466 55.17 -32.25 9.31
N LEU A 467 56.50 -32.32 9.47
CA LEU A 467 57.24 -33.50 9.01
C LEU A 467 56.80 -34.77 9.78
N GLN A 468 56.13 -34.59 10.92
CA GLN A 468 55.20 -35.57 11.49
C GLN A 468 53.87 -35.52 10.73
N GLY A 469 53.50 -36.60 10.03
CA GLY A 469 52.13 -36.75 9.55
C GLY A 469 51.15 -36.74 10.73
N ARG A 470 50.12 -35.89 10.67
CA ARG A 470 48.99 -35.92 11.60
C ARG A 470 47.84 -36.72 10.97
N PRO A 471 47.63 -38.00 11.33
CA PRO A 471 46.41 -38.71 10.95
C PRO A 471 45.17 -38.05 11.60
N GLY A 472 44.01 -38.22 10.95
CA GLY A 472 42.73 -37.61 11.30
C GLY A 472 42.36 -36.38 10.45
N LEU A 473 41.32 -35.68 10.91
CA LEU A 473 40.75 -34.44 10.35
C LEU A 473 41.57 -33.17 10.63
N ALA A 474 41.55 -32.23 9.69
CA ALA A 474 41.96 -30.83 9.84
C ALA A 474 40.98 -29.89 9.10
N LEU A 475 40.73 -28.71 9.69
CA LEU A 475 39.91 -27.64 9.12
C LEU A 475 40.68 -26.31 9.23
N GLU A 476 41.07 -25.74 8.10
CA GLU A 476 41.62 -24.39 7.98
C GLU A 476 40.56 -23.45 7.39
N MET A 477 40.57 -22.19 7.80
CA MET A 477 39.58 -21.17 7.41
C MET A 477 40.29 -19.83 7.22
N GLU A 478 39.85 -19.05 6.23
CA GLU A 478 40.16 -17.62 6.19
C GLU A 478 39.36 -16.92 7.31
N THR A 479 39.94 -15.87 7.91
CA THR A 479 39.24 -15.09 8.95
C THR A 479 38.33 -14.07 8.27
N PRO A 480 36.99 -14.15 8.43
CA PRO A 480 36.10 -13.14 7.89
C PRO A 480 36.30 -11.81 8.63
N PRO A 481 35.92 -10.67 8.04
CA PRO A 481 36.03 -9.38 8.70
C PRO A 481 35.25 -9.33 10.01
N ALA A 482 35.83 -8.70 11.04
CA ALA A 482 35.17 -8.55 12.34
C ALA A 482 33.91 -7.66 12.29
N GLU A 483 33.82 -6.76 11.31
CA GLU A 483 32.70 -5.85 11.08
C GLU A 483 32.40 -5.72 9.58
N VAL A 484 31.12 -5.69 9.22
CA VAL A 484 30.62 -5.49 7.83
C VAL A 484 29.31 -4.72 7.85
N GLN A 485 28.83 -4.19 6.72
CA GLN A 485 27.49 -3.60 6.59
C GLN A 485 26.47 -4.56 5.94
N GLN A 486 26.99 -5.42 5.06
CA GLN A 486 26.27 -6.35 4.19
C GLN A 486 25.37 -7.31 4.98
N GLU A 487 24.32 -7.77 4.32
CA GLU A 487 23.37 -8.73 4.89
C GLU A 487 23.95 -10.15 4.93
N SER A 488 25.09 -10.39 4.29
CA SER A 488 25.84 -11.65 4.33
C SER A 488 27.35 -11.40 4.23
N VAL A 489 28.15 -12.35 4.71
CA VAL A 489 29.61 -12.41 4.57
C VAL A 489 30.00 -13.74 3.93
N SER A 490 31.04 -13.74 3.09
CA SER A 490 31.57 -15.00 2.55
C SER A 490 32.60 -15.57 3.53
N ILE A 491 32.42 -16.83 3.93
CA ILE A 491 33.48 -17.58 4.63
C ILE A 491 34.11 -18.57 3.66
N ALA A 492 35.43 -18.67 3.64
CA ALA A 492 36.18 -19.61 2.80
C ALA A 492 37.14 -20.44 3.65
N GLY A 493 37.39 -21.69 3.25
CA GLY A 493 38.23 -22.60 4.01
C GLY A 493 38.75 -23.77 3.19
N ILE A 494 39.59 -24.58 3.84
CA ILE A 494 40.13 -25.82 3.31
C ILE A 494 39.98 -26.91 4.36
N VAL A 495 39.38 -28.03 4.00
CA VAL A 495 39.21 -29.19 4.87
C VAL A 495 40.00 -30.38 4.32
N SER A 496 40.56 -31.18 5.21
CA SER A 496 41.31 -32.39 4.88
C SER A 496 41.03 -33.47 5.92
N ALA A 497 40.67 -34.66 5.48
CA ALA A 497 40.27 -35.76 6.35
C ALA A 497 40.87 -37.07 5.86
N SER A 498 41.95 -37.52 6.50
CA SER A 498 42.64 -38.76 6.11
C SER A 498 41.84 -40.04 6.41
N ALA A 499 40.83 -39.96 7.28
CA ALA A 499 39.82 -41.01 7.47
C ALA A 499 38.59 -40.86 6.54
N GLY A 500 38.66 -39.97 5.55
CA GLY A 500 37.50 -39.52 4.77
C GLY A 500 36.64 -38.52 5.55
N LEU A 501 36.15 -37.48 4.88
CA LEU A 501 35.21 -36.54 5.50
C LEU A 501 33.83 -37.20 5.58
N LYS A 502 33.14 -37.02 6.70
CA LYS A 502 31.76 -37.48 6.93
C LYS A 502 30.76 -36.36 6.76
N GLU A 503 31.07 -35.17 7.29
CA GLU A 503 30.17 -34.03 7.27
C GLU A 503 30.95 -32.72 7.41
N LEU A 504 30.51 -31.67 6.72
CA LEU A 504 30.87 -30.28 6.94
C LEU A 504 29.59 -29.50 7.26
N LYS A 505 29.61 -28.65 8.28
CA LYS A 505 28.47 -27.85 8.73
C LYS A 505 28.86 -26.38 8.88
N VAL A 506 28.00 -25.48 8.41
CA VAL A 506 28.08 -24.03 8.66
C VAL A 506 26.81 -23.60 9.39
N ASN A 507 26.95 -23.02 10.58
CA ASN A 507 25.84 -22.67 11.48
C ASN A 507 24.83 -23.82 11.72
N GLY A 508 25.32 -25.05 11.70
CA GLY A 508 24.53 -26.28 11.85
C GLY A 508 23.96 -26.85 10.54
N GLN A 509 23.95 -26.10 9.44
CA GLN A 509 23.51 -26.58 8.11
C GLN A 509 24.61 -27.43 7.46
N SER A 510 24.30 -28.69 7.16
CA SER A 510 25.23 -29.59 6.45
C SER A 510 25.44 -29.13 5.01
N GLN A 511 26.68 -29.06 4.56
CA GLN A 511 27.09 -28.65 3.21
C GLN A 511 27.20 -29.87 2.28
N GLN A 512 27.00 -29.70 0.98
CA GLN A 512 27.12 -30.79 0.02
C GLN A 512 28.60 -31.10 -0.29
N ILE A 513 29.08 -32.27 0.14
CA ILE A 513 30.43 -32.74 -0.18
C ILE A 513 30.38 -33.51 -1.51
N PRO A 514 31.04 -33.05 -2.58
CA PRO A 514 31.05 -33.75 -3.87
C PRO A 514 31.91 -35.02 -3.81
N ALA A 515 31.57 -36.02 -4.62
CA ALA A 515 32.27 -37.31 -4.62
C ALA A 515 33.76 -37.19 -5.00
N SER A 516 34.10 -36.23 -5.87
CA SER A 516 35.46 -35.88 -6.26
C SER A 516 36.38 -35.53 -5.07
N ALA A 517 35.80 -35.00 -3.99
CA ALA A 517 36.48 -34.56 -2.77
C ALA A 517 36.67 -35.67 -1.72
N ALA A 518 36.14 -36.88 -1.94
CA ALA A 518 36.20 -37.98 -0.99
C ALA A 518 37.66 -38.38 -0.66
N GLY A 519 38.07 -38.16 0.60
CA GLY A 519 39.42 -38.48 1.08
C GLY A 519 40.55 -37.55 0.62
N LYS A 520 40.24 -36.50 -0.15
CA LYS A 520 41.20 -35.50 -0.63
C LYS A 520 41.06 -34.17 0.14
N PRO A 521 42.12 -33.34 0.23
CA PRO A 521 41.97 -31.96 0.65
C PRO A 521 41.16 -31.15 -0.37
N PHE A 522 40.20 -30.36 0.09
CA PHE A 522 39.40 -29.49 -0.79
C PHE A 522 39.10 -28.14 -0.16
N ALA A 523 39.03 -27.11 -1.01
CA ALA A 523 38.60 -25.77 -0.64
C ALA A 523 37.10 -25.59 -0.89
N PHE A 524 36.45 -24.75 -0.09
CA PHE A 524 35.02 -24.42 -0.17
C PHE A 524 34.78 -22.97 0.26
N SER A 525 33.61 -22.41 -0.07
CA SER A 525 33.09 -21.20 0.58
C SER A 525 31.57 -21.26 0.80
N TYR A 526 31.05 -20.41 1.67
CA TYR A 526 29.61 -20.27 1.94
C TYR A 526 29.22 -18.83 2.27
N GLY A 527 28.12 -18.35 1.69
CA GLY A 527 27.52 -17.05 1.98
C GLY A 527 26.66 -17.08 3.24
N VAL A 528 27.23 -16.69 4.39
CA VAL A 528 26.56 -16.69 5.70
C VAL A 528 25.67 -15.44 5.84
N PRO A 529 24.34 -15.56 6.03
CA PRO A 529 23.47 -14.42 6.33
C PRO A 529 23.73 -13.83 7.72
N LEU A 530 23.50 -12.52 7.87
CA LEU A 530 23.83 -11.73 9.06
C LEU A 530 22.65 -10.86 9.52
N ALA A 531 22.22 -11.09 10.76
CA ALA A 531 21.34 -10.16 11.49
C ALA A 531 22.10 -8.88 11.87
N GLU A 532 21.38 -7.80 12.16
CA GLU A 532 21.95 -6.57 12.73
C GLU A 532 22.61 -6.84 14.10
N GLY A 533 23.83 -6.32 14.32
CA GLY A 533 24.60 -6.57 15.53
C GLY A 533 25.57 -7.75 15.40
N ALA A 534 25.91 -8.38 16.53
CA ALA A 534 26.92 -9.44 16.60
C ALA A 534 26.37 -10.81 16.17
N ASN A 535 26.93 -11.38 15.11
CA ASN A 535 26.63 -12.73 14.63
C ASN A 535 27.76 -13.67 15.02
N THR A 536 27.44 -14.88 15.49
CA THR A 536 28.42 -15.94 15.75
C THR A 536 28.35 -16.97 14.63
N ILE A 537 29.41 -17.06 13.81
CA ILE A 537 29.53 -18.02 12.73
C ILE A 537 30.30 -19.23 13.24
N THR A 538 29.77 -20.43 13.11
CA THR A 538 30.43 -21.67 13.54
C THR A 538 30.51 -22.67 12.40
N VAL A 539 31.73 -23.11 12.08
CA VAL A 539 32.02 -24.16 11.09
C VAL A 539 32.49 -25.40 11.82
N ILE A 540 31.89 -26.55 11.51
CA ILE A 540 32.23 -27.84 12.10
C ILE A 540 32.50 -28.83 10.98
N ALA A 541 33.67 -29.47 10.98
CA ALA A 541 33.94 -30.64 10.16
C ALA A 541 33.93 -31.90 11.04
N SER A 542 33.56 -33.05 10.46
CA SER A 542 33.71 -34.37 11.09
C SER A 542 34.20 -35.42 10.09
N ASP A 543 35.09 -36.31 10.51
CA ASP A 543 35.56 -37.44 9.70
C ASP A 543 34.80 -38.75 9.99
N GLN A 544 35.01 -39.78 9.17
CA GLN A 544 34.31 -41.06 9.32
C GLN A 544 34.71 -41.83 10.58
N SER A 545 35.84 -41.49 11.22
CA SER A 545 36.23 -42.02 12.54
C SER A 545 35.50 -41.34 13.71
N GLY A 546 34.77 -40.26 13.43
CA GLY A 546 34.03 -39.48 14.42
C GLY A 546 34.82 -38.35 15.06
N LYS A 547 36.06 -38.08 14.61
CA LYS A 547 36.80 -36.88 15.07
C LYS A 547 36.13 -35.64 14.49
N THR A 548 36.00 -34.60 15.32
CA THR A 548 35.50 -33.27 14.92
C THR A 548 36.59 -32.19 14.97
N GLU A 549 36.44 -31.16 14.16
CA GLU A 549 37.20 -29.90 14.19
C GLU A 549 36.22 -28.73 14.06
N THR A 550 36.30 -27.77 14.97
CA THR A 550 35.40 -26.60 15.01
C THR A 550 36.18 -25.30 14.87
N ARG A 551 35.64 -24.33 14.12
CA ARG A 551 36.10 -22.94 14.06
C ARG A 551 34.91 -22.01 14.31
N THR A 552 35.14 -20.93 15.05
CA THR A 552 34.10 -19.96 15.40
C THR A 552 34.61 -18.54 15.19
N PHE A 553 33.77 -17.69 14.60
CA PHE A 553 34.04 -16.29 14.30
C PHE A 553 32.90 -15.41 14.81
N THR A 554 33.22 -14.17 15.20
CA THR A 554 32.22 -13.15 15.51
C THR A 554 32.29 -12.07 14.45
N VAL A 555 31.17 -11.82 13.76
CA VAL A 555 31.04 -10.81 12.70
C VAL A 555 29.93 -9.84 13.10
N VAL A 556 30.28 -8.57 13.32
CA VAL A 556 29.32 -7.53 13.71
C VAL A 556 28.79 -6.83 12.46
N ARG A 557 27.51 -7.07 12.13
CA ARG A 557 26.85 -6.32 11.06
C ARG A 557 26.43 -4.94 11.58
N LYS A 558 27.09 -3.90 11.09
CA LYS A 558 26.75 -2.49 11.34
C LYS A 558 25.88 -1.97 10.21
N VAL A 559 24.56 -1.90 10.43
CA VAL A 559 23.65 -1.17 9.54
C VAL A 559 23.99 0.33 9.58
N ASP A 560 23.84 1.03 8.45
CA ASP A 560 24.20 2.45 8.29
C ASP A 560 23.52 3.38 9.31
N GLU A 561 24.22 4.43 9.75
CA GLU A 561 23.71 5.34 10.78
C GLU A 561 22.40 6.05 10.38
N ILE A 562 22.19 6.26 9.09
CA ILE A 562 20.96 6.83 8.53
C ILE A 562 19.81 5.80 8.46
N ALA A 563 20.11 4.50 8.33
CA ALA A 563 19.13 3.43 8.36
C ALA A 563 18.75 3.00 9.80
N ARG A 564 19.68 3.17 10.76
CA ARG A 564 19.43 3.02 12.21
C ARG A 564 18.32 3.95 12.69
N ALA A 565 17.76 3.65 13.86
CA ALA A 565 16.68 4.43 14.48
C ALA A 565 17.03 5.89 14.85
N GLY A 566 18.29 6.32 14.69
CA GLY A 566 18.72 7.71 14.97
C GLY A 566 18.11 8.73 14.02
N SER A 567 18.07 8.43 12.71
CA SER A 567 17.68 9.34 11.64
C SER A 567 16.21 9.28 11.21
N ARG A 568 15.45 8.31 11.73
CA ARG A 568 14.01 8.17 11.48
C ARG A 568 13.23 9.26 12.21
N LEU A 569 12.12 9.72 11.62
CA LEU A 569 11.22 10.72 12.20
C LEU A 569 10.85 10.31 13.64
N ALA A 570 11.13 11.20 14.59
CA ALA A 570 10.78 10.97 15.99
C ALA A 570 9.27 11.16 16.21
N VAL A 571 8.57 10.11 16.66
CA VAL A 571 7.11 10.10 16.82
C VAL A 571 6.72 9.78 18.26
N ALA A 572 5.97 10.68 18.89
CA ALA A 572 5.29 10.39 20.15
C ALA A 572 3.88 9.85 19.88
N VAL A 573 3.58 8.63 20.34
CA VAL A 573 2.24 8.02 20.24
C VAL A 573 1.42 8.45 21.45
N LEU A 574 0.38 9.26 21.24
CA LEU A 574 -0.40 9.84 22.34
C LEU A 574 -1.55 8.91 22.77
N PRO A 575 -1.92 8.89 24.07
CA PRO A 575 -3.09 8.18 24.58
C PRO A 575 -4.37 8.44 23.78
N PHE A 576 -5.19 7.40 23.67
CA PHE A 576 -6.35 7.39 22.76
C PHE A 576 -7.47 8.33 23.19
N ASN A 577 -8.03 9.02 22.20
CA ASN A 577 -9.34 9.64 22.30
C ASN A 577 -10.42 8.57 22.09
N HIS A 578 -11.01 8.06 23.17
CA HIS A 578 -12.03 7.02 23.09
C HIS A 578 -13.44 7.62 23.13
N LYS A 579 -14.23 7.44 22.06
CA LYS A 579 -15.65 7.78 22.01
C LYS A 579 -16.48 6.50 22.12
N GLY A 580 -17.61 6.59 22.83
CA GLY A 580 -18.37 5.42 23.27
C GLY A 580 -17.79 4.81 24.56
N GLN A 581 -18.50 3.83 25.14
CA GLN A 581 -18.03 3.12 26.33
C GLN A 581 -16.92 2.13 25.94
N PRO A 582 -15.70 2.23 26.51
CA PRO A 582 -14.61 1.31 26.17
C PRO A 582 -14.92 -0.13 26.61
N THR A 583 -14.78 -1.09 25.70
CA THR A 583 -14.82 -2.52 26.06
C THR A 583 -13.44 -3.06 26.40
N THR A 584 -13.42 -4.15 27.18
CA THR A 584 -12.19 -4.91 27.48
C THR A 584 -11.50 -5.46 26.23
N MET A 585 -12.24 -5.66 25.13
CA MET A 585 -11.69 -6.12 23.84
C MET A 585 -10.78 -5.08 23.18
N TYR A 586 -11.06 -3.79 23.35
CA TYR A 586 -10.27 -2.69 22.77
C TYR A 586 -9.38 -1.94 23.78
N ALA A 587 -9.45 -2.27 25.07
CA ALA A 587 -8.61 -1.68 26.12
C ALA A 587 -7.09 -1.76 25.81
N ALA A 588 -6.62 -2.86 25.21
CA ALA A 588 -5.21 -3.05 24.85
C ALA A 588 -4.78 -2.36 23.54
N ALA A 589 -5.68 -1.64 22.84
CA ALA A 589 -5.39 -1.10 21.51
C ALA A 589 -4.31 0.00 21.50
N PHE A 590 -4.18 0.78 22.58
CA PHE A 590 -3.09 1.77 22.73
C PHE A 590 -1.70 1.12 22.78
N GLU A 591 -1.58 -0.02 23.47
CA GLU A 591 -0.34 -0.78 23.54
C GLU A 591 -0.07 -1.44 22.18
N ALA A 592 -1.09 -2.03 21.56
CA ALA A 592 -0.98 -2.66 20.25
C ALA A 592 -0.54 -1.71 19.11
N ILE A 593 -0.99 -0.44 19.09
CA ILE A 593 -0.50 0.52 18.07
C ILE A 593 0.93 0.97 18.38
N THR A 594 1.31 1.05 19.65
CA THR A 594 2.67 1.44 20.06
C THR A 594 3.67 0.34 19.69
N ASP A 595 3.36 -0.92 20.04
CA ASP A 595 4.03 -2.13 19.56
C ASP A 595 4.16 -2.11 18.03
N ALA A 596 3.06 -1.89 17.31
CA ALA A 596 3.06 -1.93 15.85
C ALA A 596 3.92 -0.83 15.23
N MET A 597 3.87 0.40 15.74
CA MET A 597 4.69 1.51 15.25
C MET A 597 6.19 1.28 15.47
N VAL A 598 6.57 0.61 16.57
CA VAL A 598 7.96 0.15 16.82
C VAL A 598 8.33 -0.99 15.87
N ASN A 599 7.52 -2.06 15.83
CA ASN A 599 7.80 -3.28 15.07
C ASN A 599 7.82 -3.07 13.56
N GLN A 600 7.08 -2.07 13.04
CA GLN A 600 7.17 -1.66 11.64
C GLN A 600 8.55 -1.10 11.25
N ARG A 601 9.42 -0.79 12.23
CA ARG A 601 10.75 -0.16 12.13
C ARG A 601 10.79 1.11 11.27
N ARG A 602 9.63 1.75 11.03
CA ARG A 602 9.52 2.92 10.15
C ARG A 602 9.91 4.20 10.87
N PHE A 603 9.42 4.38 12.09
CA PHE A 603 9.52 5.61 12.88
C PHE A 603 10.42 5.40 14.10
N LYS A 604 11.00 6.47 14.64
CA LYS A 604 11.65 6.46 15.95
C LYS A 604 10.59 6.77 17.01
N VAL A 605 9.92 5.74 17.51
CA VAL A 605 8.90 5.92 18.57
C VAL A 605 9.60 6.39 19.85
N VAL A 606 9.09 7.48 20.45
CA VAL A 606 9.62 8.06 21.69
C VAL A 606 9.24 7.18 22.89
N SER A 607 10.09 7.12 23.92
CA SER A 607 9.87 6.26 25.08
C SER A 607 8.53 6.55 25.78
N ARG A 608 7.80 5.48 26.10
CA ARG A 608 6.53 5.53 26.82
C ARG A 608 6.70 6.18 28.20
N ASP A 609 7.70 5.78 28.95
CA ASP A 609 7.96 6.27 30.32
C ASP A 609 8.26 7.78 30.34
N GLN A 610 8.96 8.27 29.31
CA GLN A 610 9.24 9.69 29.11
C GLN A 610 7.95 10.47 28.82
N LEU A 611 7.06 9.92 27.99
CA LEU A 611 5.77 10.52 27.69
C LEU A 611 4.83 10.51 28.90
N GLU A 612 4.71 9.39 29.61
CA GLU A 612 3.87 9.29 30.81
C GLU A 612 4.35 10.22 31.94
N THR A 613 5.67 10.41 32.08
CA THR A 613 6.24 11.40 33.01
C THR A 613 5.81 12.82 32.65
N ILE A 614 6.00 13.24 31.40
CA ILE A 614 5.58 14.58 30.94
C ILE A 614 4.06 14.78 31.06
N LEU A 615 3.24 13.78 30.73
CA LEU A 615 1.78 13.88 30.87
C LEU A 615 1.35 14.04 32.35
N ARG A 616 2.00 13.32 33.26
CA ARG A 616 1.79 13.42 34.71
C ARG A 616 2.23 14.77 35.27
N GLU A 617 3.37 15.30 34.85
CA GLU A 617 3.87 16.63 35.25
C GLU A 617 2.94 17.76 34.77
N GLN A 618 2.50 17.68 33.51
CA GLN A 618 1.56 18.65 32.93
C GLN A 618 0.11 18.45 33.41
N LYS A 619 -0.15 17.41 34.22
CA LYS A 619 -1.46 17.04 34.80
C LYS A 619 -2.57 16.87 33.76
N LEU A 620 -2.24 16.33 32.58
CA LEU A 620 -3.18 16.20 31.46
C LEU A 620 -3.90 14.85 31.46
N SER A 621 -5.19 14.87 31.08
CA SER A 621 -5.95 13.66 30.74
C SER A 621 -5.85 13.34 29.24
N ALA A 622 -6.11 12.08 28.85
CA ALA A 622 -6.21 11.69 27.44
C ALA A 622 -7.27 12.52 26.68
N THR A 623 -8.38 12.89 27.34
CA THR A 623 -9.42 13.78 26.81
C THR A 623 -8.97 15.22 26.54
N GLN A 624 -7.82 15.66 27.05
CA GLN A 624 -7.21 16.96 26.71
C GLN A 624 -6.21 16.87 25.55
N LEU A 625 -5.75 15.67 25.20
CA LEU A 625 -4.84 15.43 24.06
C LEU A 625 -5.58 15.34 22.71
N VAL A 626 -6.91 15.46 22.72
CA VAL A 626 -7.77 15.54 21.53
C VAL A 626 -7.54 16.86 20.77
N ASP A 627 -7.17 17.93 21.47
CA ASP A 627 -6.79 19.20 20.85
C ASP A 627 -5.41 19.08 20.17
N PRO A 628 -5.29 19.35 18.85
CA PRO A 628 -4.02 19.32 18.15
C PRO A 628 -2.96 20.25 18.74
N THR A 629 -3.34 21.41 19.31
CA THR A 629 -2.33 22.35 19.85
C THR A 629 -1.68 21.80 21.12
N THR A 630 -2.47 21.16 21.98
CA THR A 630 -2.04 20.47 23.19
C THR A 630 -1.23 19.22 22.85
N ALA A 631 -1.67 18.43 21.87
CA ALA A 631 -0.91 17.30 21.35
C ALA A 631 0.48 17.72 20.86
N ILE A 632 0.56 18.75 20.00
CA ILE A 632 1.82 19.31 19.48
C ILE A 632 2.73 19.82 20.61
N ARG A 633 2.16 20.48 21.63
CA ARG A 633 2.92 20.96 22.79
C ARG A 633 3.59 19.80 23.55
N ILE A 634 2.87 18.70 23.79
CA ILE A 634 3.45 17.52 24.44
C ILE A 634 4.51 16.85 23.56
N GLY A 635 4.27 16.76 22.24
CA GLY A 635 5.28 16.29 21.27
C GLY A 635 6.60 17.07 21.37
N LYS A 636 6.54 18.40 21.49
CA LYS A 636 7.74 19.25 21.67
C LYS A 636 8.47 18.97 22.98
N LEU A 637 7.75 18.77 24.09
CA LEU A 637 8.35 18.49 25.40
C LEU A 637 9.10 17.14 25.42
N VAL A 638 8.64 16.14 24.69
CA VAL A 638 9.34 14.85 24.55
C VAL A 638 10.32 14.78 23.37
N ALA A 639 10.65 15.93 22.76
CA ALA A 639 11.52 16.07 21.60
C ALA A 639 11.10 15.25 20.35
N ALA A 640 9.79 15.04 20.17
CA ALA A 640 9.24 14.42 18.97
C ALA A 640 9.10 15.43 17.81
N GLU A 641 9.35 14.96 16.59
CA GLU A 641 9.17 15.72 15.35
C GLU A 641 7.73 15.64 14.82
N ALA A 642 7.01 14.58 15.21
CA ALA A 642 5.58 14.43 14.98
C ALA A 642 4.88 13.74 16.16
N THR A 643 3.58 13.93 16.28
CA THR A 643 2.71 13.18 17.20
C THR A 643 1.76 12.28 16.42
N LEU A 644 1.54 11.07 16.90
CA LEU A 644 0.45 10.21 16.44
C LEU A 644 -0.73 10.40 17.38
N VAL A 645 -1.78 11.07 16.90
CA VAL A 645 -3.08 11.17 17.58
C VAL A 645 -3.98 10.09 17.03
N VAL A 646 -4.60 9.28 17.89
CA VAL A 646 -5.56 8.23 17.49
C VAL A 646 -6.88 8.46 18.20
N THR A 647 -7.96 8.48 17.42
CA THR A 647 -9.35 8.46 17.90
C THR A 647 -9.94 7.09 17.62
N VAL A 648 -10.56 6.48 18.64
CA VAL A 648 -11.30 5.22 18.54
C VAL A 648 -12.77 5.53 18.83
N ASN A 649 -13.62 5.23 17.85
CA ASN A 649 -15.07 5.35 17.94
C ASN A 649 -15.65 3.94 18.11
N GLU A 650 -16.01 3.57 19.33
CA GLU A 650 -16.59 2.25 19.64
C GLU A 650 -18.12 2.31 19.69
N SER A 651 -18.75 1.47 18.87
CA SER A 651 -20.18 1.17 18.93
C SER A 651 -20.43 -0.21 19.55
N PRO A 652 -21.68 -0.59 19.87
CA PRO A 652 -21.98 -1.93 20.37
C PRO A 652 -21.53 -3.05 19.40
N LYS A 653 -21.64 -2.81 18.08
CA LYS A 653 -21.42 -3.83 17.03
C LYS A 653 -20.04 -3.76 16.36
N SER A 654 -19.46 -2.56 16.23
CA SER A 654 -18.25 -2.31 15.42
C SER A 654 -17.36 -1.19 15.98
N VAL A 655 -16.12 -1.09 15.51
CA VAL A 655 -15.16 -0.03 15.87
C VAL A 655 -14.59 0.64 14.63
N GLU A 656 -14.63 1.97 14.59
CA GLU A 656 -13.85 2.79 13.66
C GLU A 656 -12.66 3.41 14.40
N ALA A 657 -11.43 3.30 13.88
CA ALA A 657 -10.26 3.95 14.46
C ALA A 657 -9.53 4.79 13.42
N TYR A 658 -9.27 6.06 13.73
CA TYR A 658 -8.65 7.05 12.86
C TYR A 658 -7.39 7.64 13.50
N ALA A 659 -6.27 7.57 12.78
CA ALA A 659 -4.98 8.09 13.22
C ALA A 659 -4.52 9.27 12.34
N GLN A 660 -3.92 10.28 12.96
CA GLN A 660 -3.28 11.41 12.31
C GLN A 660 -1.84 11.54 12.81
N LEU A 661 -0.89 11.59 11.87
CA LEU A 661 0.51 11.93 12.14
C LEU A 661 0.67 13.44 11.92
N ILE A 662 0.91 14.20 12.99
CA ILE A 662 0.90 15.67 12.99
C ILE A 662 2.31 16.18 13.26
N SER A 663 2.86 17.01 12.37
CA SER A 663 4.16 17.66 12.55
C SER A 663 4.16 18.58 13.76
N THR A 664 5.11 18.42 14.68
CA THR A 664 5.23 19.35 15.83
C THR A 664 5.76 20.71 15.40
N GLU A 665 6.54 20.77 14.31
CA GLU A 665 7.19 21.98 13.82
C GLU A 665 6.19 22.89 13.06
N THR A 666 5.44 22.31 12.11
CA THR A 666 4.54 23.05 11.19
C THR A 666 3.05 22.95 11.55
N SER A 667 2.67 22.10 12.50
CA SER A 667 1.26 21.76 12.82
C SER A 667 0.48 21.11 11.66
N THR A 668 1.14 20.73 10.57
CA THR A 668 0.51 20.10 9.40
C THR A 668 0.33 18.59 9.61
N VAL A 669 -0.77 18.04 9.08
CA VAL A 669 -1.04 16.59 9.08
C VAL A 669 -0.20 15.95 7.96
N LEU A 670 0.85 15.24 8.34
CA LEU A 670 1.81 14.59 7.44
C LEU A 670 1.19 13.36 6.75
N ALA A 671 0.38 12.62 7.50
CA ALA A 671 -0.37 11.46 7.01
C ALA A 671 -1.60 11.22 7.91
N SER A 672 -2.65 10.60 7.37
CA SER A 672 -3.77 10.11 8.18
C SER A 672 -4.44 8.89 7.56
N LYS A 673 -4.89 7.96 8.41
CA LYS A 673 -5.45 6.67 8.02
C LYS A 673 -6.52 6.20 8.98
N ASP A 674 -7.43 5.39 8.51
CA ASP A 674 -8.37 4.65 9.35
C ASP A 674 -8.38 3.14 9.08
N VAL A 675 -8.93 2.44 10.06
CA VAL A 675 -9.27 1.02 10.03
C VAL A 675 -10.68 0.84 10.56
N PHE A 676 -11.37 -0.18 10.04
CA PHE A 676 -12.71 -0.55 10.49
C PHE A 676 -12.70 -2.02 10.95
N ASP A 677 -13.31 -2.27 12.10
CA ASP A 677 -13.60 -3.59 12.64
C ASP A 677 -15.13 -3.79 12.69
N PRO A 678 -15.70 -4.63 11.81
CA PRO A 678 -17.14 -4.86 11.74
C PRO A 678 -17.67 -5.81 12.83
N GLU A 679 -16.80 -6.53 13.55
CA GLU A 679 -17.18 -7.73 14.32
C GLU A 679 -16.63 -7.75 15.76
N LYS A 680 -15.56 -7.00 16.07
CA LYS A 680 -14.96 -6.89 17.42
C LYS A 680 -14.51 -8.24 17.98
N ALA A 681 -14.04 -9.14 17.11
CA ALA A 681 -13.61 -10.48 17.47
C ALA A 681 -12.46 -10.47 18.52
N PRO A 682 -12.35 -11.48 19.39
CA PRO A 682 -11.26 -11.54 20.39
C PRO A 682 -9.87 -11.36 19.77
N GLY A 683 -9.14 -10.33 20.20
CA GLY A 683 -7.82 -9.97 19.68
C GLY A 683 -7.81 -9.09 18.42
N SER A 684 -8.96 -8.79 17.82
CA SER A 684 -9.07 -7.97 16.60
C SER A 684 -8.37 -6.61 16.72
N ALA A 685 -8.46 -5.99 17.91
CA ALA A 685 -7.78 -4.75 18.25
C ALA A 685 -6.27 -4.79 17.91
N ARG A 686 -5.57 -5.91 18.17
CA ARG A 686 -4.13 -6.01 17.85
C ARG A 686 -3.89 -6.04 16.35
N THR A 687 -4.67 -6.86 15.62
CA THR A 687 -4.63 -6.95 14.16
C THR A 687 -4.97 -5.62 13.48
N LYS A 688 -5.99 -4.91 13.99
CA LYS A 688 -6.46 -3.63 13.44
C LYS A 688 -5.49 -2.48 13.72
N MET A 689 -4.82 -2.48 14.87
CA MET A 689 -3.74 -1.50 15.12
C MET A 689 -2.48 -1.81 14.31
N ALA A 690 -2.16 -3.09 14.05
CA ALA A 690 -1.10 -3.47 13.11
C ALA A 690 -1.43 -3.04 11.66
N GLU A 691 -2.68 -3.23 11.21
CA GLU A 691 -3.20 -2.73 9.93
C GLU A 691 -3.06 -1.19 9.84
N LEU A 692 -3.40 -0.47 10.90
CA LEU A 692 -3.32 0.99 10.97
C LEU A 692 -1.86 1.50 10.90
N ALA A 693 -0.93 0.85 11.60
CA ALA A 693 0.50 1.17 11.51
C ALA A 693 1.11 0.83 10.13
N ALA A 694 0.68 -0.28 9.52
CA ALA A 694 1.10 -0.67 8.18
C ALA A 694 0.61 0.35 7.12
N LYS A 695 -0.67 0.73 7.20
CA LYS A 695 -1.25 1.81 6.39
C LYS A 695 -0.51 3.14 6.59
N MET A 696 -0.09 3.47 7.81
CA MET A 696 0.70 4.69 8.10
C MET A 696 2.11 4.64 7.46
N LYS A 697 2.80 3.49 7.52
CA LYS A 697 4.09 3.26 6.86
C LYS A 697 4.00 3.33 5.33
N GLN A 698 2.91 2.87 4.74
CA GLN A 698 2.65 2.94 3.29
C GLN A 698 2.36 4.38 2.81
N ASP A 699 1.70 5.18 3.65
CA ASP A 699 1.32 6.57 3.36
C ASP A 699 2.47 7.57 3.58
N TYR A 700 3.36 7.24 4.51
CA TYR A 700 4.54 8.01 4.88
C TYR A 700 5.81 7.11 4.81
N PRO A 701 6.24 6.68 3.61
CA PRO A 701 7.35 5.73 3.46
C PRO A 701 8.73 6.33 3.75
N LEU A 702 9.71 5.45 3.92
CA LEU A 702 11.14 5.79 3.91
C LEU A 702 11.63 5.68 2.46
N VAL A 703 12.20 6.76 1.90
CA VAL A 703 12.42 6.88 0.46
C VAL A 703 13.79 7.45 0.16
N GLU A 704 14.65 6.66 -0.47
CA GLU A 704 15.96 7.09 -0.97
C GLU A 704 15.92 7.66 -2.39
N GLY A 705 16.90 8.52 -2.66
CA GLY A 705 17.29 8.98 -3.99
C GLY A 705 18.61 9.75 -3.97
N VAL A 706 18.88 10.47 -5.06
CA VAL A 706 20.09 11.29 -5.22
C VAL A 706 19.74 12.78 -5.27
N VAL A 707 20.69 13.64 -4.89
CA VAL A 707 20.60 15.07 -5.15
C VAL A 707 20.98 15.33 -6.61
N MET A 708 20.13 16.06 -7.33
CA MET A 708 20.33 16.38 -8.74
C MET A 708 21.05 17.72 -8.95
N MET A 709 20.66 18.75 -8.20
CA MET A 709 21.22 20.11 -8.27
C MET A 709 20.76 20.95 -7.06
N VAL A 710 21.45 22.06 -6.80
CA VAL A 710 20.91 23.19 -6.04
C VAL A 710 20.45 24.26 -7.03
N ALA A 711 19.25 24.78 -6.87
CA ALA A 711 18.66 25.80 -7.74
C ALA A 711 17.80 26.77 -6.93
N ASN A 712 18.05 28.07 -7.05
CA ASN A 712 17.34 29.13 -6.30
C ASN A 712 17.29 28.86 -4.78
N LYS A 713 18.42 28.45 -4.19
CA LYS A 713 18.58 28.01 -2.79
C LYS A 713 17.79 26.77 -2.35
N ARG A 714 17.00 26.15 -3.23
CA ARG A 714 16.32 24.86 -2.98
C ARG A 714 17.14 23.71 -3.54
N VAL A 715 17.09 22.55 -2.88
CA VAL A 715 17.77 21.32 -3.32
C VAL A 715 16.80 20.50 -4.14
N VAL A 716 17.17 20.13 -5.36
CA VAL A 716 16.38 19.28 -6.26
C VAL A 716 16.82 17.84 -6.09
N VAL A 717 15.88 16.95 -5.82
CA VAL A 717 16.14 15.54 -5.48
C VAL A 717 15.39 14.57 -6.39
N GLY A 718 16.03 13.45 -6.73
CA GLY A 718 15.51 12.37 -7.58
C GLY A 718 14.49 11.45 -6.90
N ILE A 719 13.54 12.04 -6.18
CA ILE A 719 12.38 11.37 -5.56
C ILE A 719 11.12 12.14 -5.94
N GLY A 720 10.05 11.44 -6.32
CA GLY A 720 8.82 12.03 -6.86
C GLY A 720 7.58 11.23 -6.50
N SER A 721 6.41 11.76 -6.84
CA SER A 721 5.10 11.31 -6.31
C SER A 721 4.79 9.79 -6.40
N PRO A 722 5.26 9.00 -7.39
CA PRO A 722 5.06 7.54 -7.40
C PRO A 722 5.73 6.81 -6.23
N LYS A 723 6.71 7.42 -5.54
CA LYS A 723 7.28 6.90 -4.28
C LYS A 723 6.50 7.33 -3.03
N ASN A 724 5.25 7.81 -3.18
CA ASN A 724 4.40 8.35 -2.10
C ASN A 724 5.01 9.52 -1.30
N VAL A 725 6.02 10.23 -1.84
CA VAL A 725 6.60 11.41 -1.16
C VAL A 725 5.66 12.62 -1.23
N ARG A 726 5.68 13.47 -0.19
CA ARG A 726 4.72 14.56 0.02
C ARG A 726 5.38 15.86 0.50
N PRO A 727 4.71 17.02 0.33
CA PRO A 727 5.08 18.24 1.04
C PRO A 727 5.14 18.00 2.56
N ASP A 728 5.97 18.77 3.24
CA ASP A 728 6.29 18.68 4.68
C ASP A 728 6.94 17.37 5.16
N MET A 729 7.22 16.40 4.27
CA MET A 729 8.16 15.32 4.58
C MET A 729 9.56 15.87 4.86
N LYS A 730 10.10 15.55 6.03
CA LYS A 730 11.51 15.82 6.34
C LYS A 730 12.43 14.89 5.53
N VAL A 731 13.62 15.39 5.20
CA VAL A 731 14.69 14.65 4.53
C VAL A 731 16.04 14.92 5.17
N ILE A 732 16.96 13.98 5.00
CA ILE A 732 18.39 14.11 5.33
C ILE A 732 19.17 14.02 4.02
N VAL A 733 19.98 15.03 3.73
CA VAL A 733 20.94 15.01 2.61
C VAL A 733 22.32 14.64 3.15
N TYR A 734 22.97 13.67 2.49
CA TYR A 734 24.23 13.11 2.96
C TYR A 734 25.20 12.79 1.81
N LEU A 735 26.48 12.73 2.16
CA LEU A 735 27.55 12.18 1.35
C LEU A 735 27.83 10.76 1.82
N GLU A 736 27.83 9.82 0.88
CA GLU A 736 28.40 8.48 1.07
C GLU A 736 29.89 8.55 0.72
N GLY A 737 30.76 8.24 1.69
CA GLY A 737 32.21 8.20 1.49
C GLY A 737 32.66 7.01 0.62
N PRO A 738 33.95 6.98 0.23
CA PRO A 738 34.52 5.80 -0.41
C PRO A 738 34.42 4.59 0.54
N PRO A 739 34.08 3.39 0.03
CA PRO A 739 34.01 2.20 0.88
C PRO A 739 35.37 1.90 1.50
N LEU A 740 35.38 1.68 2.82
CA LEU A 740 36.49 1.07 3.53
C LEU A 740 36.54 -0.41 3.10
N ILE A 741 37.60 -0.82 2.42
CA ILE A 741 37.75 -2.17 1.85
C ILE A 741 38.88 -2.90 2.57
N ASP A 742 38.67 -4.17 2.95
CA ASP A 742 39.75 -4.99 3.48
C ASP A 742 40.83 -5.22 2.40
N PRO A 743 42.12 -4.92 2.68
CA PRO A 743 43.17 -5.04 1.69
C PRO A 743 43.45 -6.49 1.26
N THR A 744 42.98 -7.47 2.02
CA THR A 744 43.14 -8.92 1.82
C THR A 744 41.90 -9.55 1.18
N THR A 745 40.73 -9.49 1.82
CA THR A 745 39.50 -10.17 1.35
C THR A 745 38.79 -9.42 0.21
N LYS A 746 39.07 -8.11 0.08
CA LYS A 746 38.40 -7.17 -0.84
C LYS A 746 36.93 -6.88 -0.53
N GLU A 747 36.44 -7.34 0.62
CA GLU A 747 35.09 -7.01 1.08
C GLU A 747 35.02 -5.56 1.58
N VAL A 748 33.86 -4.93 1.40
CA VAL A 748 33.56 -3.63 2.01
C VAL A 748 33.26 -3.85 3.49
N LEU A 749 33.94 -3.11 4.36
CA LEU A 749 33.80 -3.17 5.82
C LEU A 749 32.82 -2.11 6.31
N ASP A 750 32.94 -0.89 5.78
CA ASP A 750 32.16 0.28 6.16
C ASP A 750 32.05 1.27 4.99
N ARG A 751 31.05 2.14 5.05
CA ARG A 751 30.85 3.27 4.13
C ARG A 751 30.59 4.52 4.99
N PRO A 752 31.61 5.32 5.31
CA PRO A 752 31.43 6.45 6.23
C PRO A 752 30.48 7.48 5.63
N ILE A 753 29.43 7.84 6.38
CA ILE A 753 28.40 8.79 5.96
C ILE A 753 28.64 10.15 6.61
N GLU A 754 28.72 11.21 5.79
CA GLU A 754 28.72 12.60 6.26
C GLU A 754 27.34 13.21 6.03
N THR A 755 26.60 13.51 7.11
CA THR A 755 25.31 14.23 7.00
C THR A 755 25.57 15.71 6.70
N LEU A 756 25.13 16.17 5.53
CA LEU A 756 25.36 17.54 5.06
C LEU A 756 24.27 18.51 5.55
N GLY A 757 23.04 18.02 5.75
CA GLY A 757 21.97 18.81 6.37
C GLY A 757 20.59 18.15 6.36
N GLU A 758 19.72 18.63 7.24
CA GLU A 758 18.28 18.36 7.21
C GLU A 758 17.54 19.38 6.32
N GLY A 759 16.42 18.94 5.76
CA GLY A 759 15.46 19.80 5.07
C GLY A 759 14.06 19.20 5.03
N THR A 760 13.18 19.86 4.28
CA THR A 760 11.76 19.53 4.16
C THR A 760 11.32 19.67 2.71
N LEU A 761 10.65 18.65 2.16
CA LEU A 761 10.06 18.70 0.82
C LEU A 761 8.91 19.71 0.75
N LYS A 762 8.81 20.46 -0.35
CA LYS A 762 7.75 21.47 -0.55
C LYS A 762 6.99 21.34 -1.86
N GLU A 763 7.70 21.08 -2.94
CA GLU A 763 7.14 20.98 -4.30
C GLU A 763 7.46 19.59 -4.85
N ILE A 764 6.44 18.73 -4.98
CA ILE A 764 6.57 17.36 -5.48
C ILE A 764 6.17 17.32 -6.95
N LYS A 765 6.97 16.66 -7.79
CA LYS A 765 6.65 16.33 -9.19
C LYS A 765 6.76 14.82 -9.38
N GLU A 766 6.40 14.33 -10.57
CA GLU A 766 6.40 12.90 -10.91
C GLU A 766 7.75 12.21 -10.64
N LYS A 767 8.88 12.87 -10.99
CA LYS A 767 10.22 12.25 -10.95
C LYS A 767 11.23 12.98 -10.06
N ILE A 768 10.91 14.18 -9.60
CA ILE A 768 11.77 15.02 -8.75
C ILE A 768 10.94 15.76 -7.70
N SER A 769 11.60 16.21 -6.63
CA SER A 769 11.03 17.11 -5.63
C SER A 769 11.99 18.24 -5.31
N TYR A 770 11.45 19.37 -4.84
CA TYR A 770 12.24 20.49 -4.32
C TYR A 770 12.16 20.52 -2.80
N CYS A 771 13.32 20.59 -2.18
CA CYS A 771 13.51 20.62 -0.75
C CYS A 771 14.04 21.99 -0.30
N ASP A 772 13.45 22.53 0.76
CA ASP A 772 14.04 23.62 1.53
C ASP A 772 14.96 23.00 2.58
N VAL A 773 16.26 23.27 2.51
CA VAL A 773 17.27 22.75 3.46
C VAL A 773 17.79 23.89 4.34
N ARG A 774 18.26 23.58 5.55
CA ARG A 774 18.82 24.59 6.47
C ARG A 774 20.14 25.20 5.96
N ASP A 775 20.95 24.43 5.23
CA ASP A 775 22.26 24.84 4.69
C ASP A 775 22.44 24.28 3.27
N PRO A 776 22.01 25.01 2.22
CA PRO A 776 22.19 24.57 0.83
C PRO A 776 23.64 24.72 0.35
N ALA A 777 24.46 25.54 1.00
CA ALA A 777 25.80 25.89 0.54
C ALA A 777 26.77 24.70 0.64
N LYS A 778 26.68 23.89 1.71
CA LYS A 778 27.44 22.63 1.83
C LYS A 778 27.09 21.63 0.72
N ILE A 779 25.80 21.54 0.38
CA ILE A 779 25.29 20.62 -0.64
C ILE A 779 25.74 21.08 -2.03
N GLU A 780 25.65 22.39 -2.31
CA GLU A 780 26.16 23.00 -3.54
C GLU A 780 27.68 22.80 -3.70
N ALA A 781 28.46 23.00 -2.64
CA ALA A 781 29.90 22.72 -2.63
C ALA A 781 30.23 21.24 -2.87
N GLY A 782 29.44 20.31 -2.32
CA GLY A 782 29.59 18.87 -2.57
C GLY A 782 29.34 18.49 -4.03
N LEU A 783 28.29 19.04 -4.65
CA LEU A 783 28.00 18.84 -6.07
C LEU A 783 29.07 19.47 -6.98
N ALA A 784 29.60 20.65 -6.63
CA ALA A 784 30.69 21.30 -7.35
C ALA A 784 31.99 20.44 -7.34
N GLN A 785 32.21 19.67 -6.26
CA GLN A 785 33.28 18.67 -6.15
C GLN A 785 32.97 17.35 -6.90
N LYS A 786 31.85 17.27 -7.65
CA LYS A 786 31.33 16.07 -8.33
C LYS A 786 31.11 14.86 -7.42
N LYS A 787 30.85 15.09 -6.13
CA LYS A 787 30.51 14.02 -5.17
C LYS A 787 29.09 13.50 -5.43
N LEU A 788 28.89 12.19 -5.29
CA LEU A 788 27.56 11.59 -5.33
C LEU A 788 26.86 11.87 -4.00
N LEU A 789 25.95 12.84 -3.99
CA LEU A 789 25.14 13.16 -2.81
C LEU A 789 23.82 12.39 -2.86
N LYS A 790 23.48 11.75 -1.74
CA LYS A 790 22.25 11.00 -1.53
C LYS A 790 21.26 11.79 -0.66
N VAL A 791 20.01 11.37 -0.69
CA VAL A 791 18.94 11.87 0.17
C VAL A 791 18.05 10.72 0.62
N ILE A 792 17.51 10.81 1.83
CA ILE A 792 16.44 9.95 2.33
C ILE A 792 15.34 10.78 3.00
N THR A 793 14.08 10.34 2.96
CA THR A 793 13.04 10.87 3.87
C THR A 793 13.26 10.36 5.31
N LYS A 794 12.91 11.17 6.31
CA LYS A 794 12.91 10.76 7.73
C LYS A 794 11.65 9.97 8.06
#